data_AF-A0A537AGB4-F1
#
_entry.id   AF-A0A537AGB4-F1
#
_cell.length_a   1.000
_cell.length_b   1.000
_cell.length_c   1.000
_cell.angle_alpha   90.00
_cell.angle_beta   90.00
_cell.angle_gamma   90.00
#
_symmetry.space_group_name_H-M   'P 1'
#
loop_
_entity.id
_entity.type
_entity.pdbx_description
1 polymer ?
#
loop_
_entity_poly.entity_id
_entity_poly.type
_entity_poly.pdbx_seq_one_letter_code
_entity_poly.pdbx_strand_id
1 'polypeptide(L)'
;MRLFRRSAVALAISVSGALLVLPVPAAADLGLLDLLPLDPNLAGPDILRAPLPRAPQLENTGVWRAKPIMVCHASAYREGEFVHQGCVYDDQGAQLVPTKWPAHSITFAYRYPTAESYRQNAADLVEVRVRPLADATAFRLTYNTMLDPALVGATIALGDSVQPRLAPYGANTVMPAQLFVTVHGQQADVVDAATGARLPYTPTVAVDTTRRQVEVQVPYAAFNPTGEQAVRIAVAAGLWDTNANRFLLPKVGDPDASTPGGAVPGDVAPSAYFDVAFRSAEPFDSPWRNDLQKKALAAHDISGFSASVDFTKLASGVNDDMSNRPEGVPTSGFMNRLFASQFEVRQGRRLPGDPGAPPLGSFTQQNGRTAFGTGTPSGQFGWVCRDSCVPDLPGQLQRYLVYVPALPAPANGYATLLWTPGYAQSANDQVEDPGYTETFPAGDKDLFRQIANRTDAPTVVIDVDGRGNDNWYYGRSGASVFEALADARRAFKLDASRTVMSGFSSGAYGANKLSLQFPDVFSKAFICDGLNEAPSFPGINGIADTTYVDTATQHEPGSRLTPLLPSRRNQPVLEWAGLPDDYIPYNIPRERADVYLAGDYDYDFVSWLGASSEHVVMCANGTWGVATRWLRDMGGVQNIFHVTYVRNPAMDDPQSGLVGNKAYWLSDIQTRSTDPTQSGTIDVVSRGFGLADALAGTVVVAAGVEPGTTIAINSYTSEQRAKPAPLPGLAQDRLDITASNISTVTIDRQRARVSCNAGLHVTTDGPLTVRLMGCGTDNIFQ
;
A
#
# COMPACT_ATOMS: atom_id res chain seq x y z
N MET A 1 -15.60 59.63 49.92
CA MET A 1 -16.48 60.81 50.15
C MET A 1 -17.85 60.51 49.54
N ARG A 2 -18.92 60.97 50.18
CA ARG A 2 -20.32 60.51 50.08
C ARG A 2 -21.00 60.60 48.69
N LEU A 3 -21.91 59.64 48.46
CA LEU A 3 -23.23 59.65 47.79
C LEU A 3 -23.71 60.91 47.05
N PHE A 4 -24.43 60.73 45.92
CA PHE A 4 -25.87 61.10 45.80
C PHE A 4 -26.59 60.35 44.65
N ARG A 5 -27.87 60.00 44.90
CA ARG A 5 -28.87 59.34 44.04
C ARG A 5 -29.78 60.37 43.32
N ARG A 6 -30.51 59.87 42.29
CA ARG A 6 -31.90 60.18 41.80
C ARG A 6 -31.93 60.68 40.35
N SER A 7 -32.93 60.46 39.49
CA SER A 7 -34.06 59.51 39.31
C SER A 7 -34.71 59.88 37.95
N ALA A 8 -35.19 58.86 37.21
CA ALA A 8 -36.28 58.82 36.21
C ALA A 8 -36.36 59.84 35.04
N VAL A 9 -36.67 59.35 33.82
CA VAL A 9 -38.02 59.30 33.20
C VAL A 9 -37.90 58.71 31.78
N ALA A 10 -38.75 57.73 31.47
CA ALA A 10 -38.92 57.14 30.15
C ALA A 10 -40.00 57.90 29.36
N LEU A 11 -39.79 58.08 28.05
CA LEU A 11 -40.83 58.53 27.13
C LEU A 11 -40.80 57.63 25.89
N ALA A 12 -41.87 56.86 25.72
CA ALA A 12 -42.14 56.03 24.56
C ALA A 12 -42.84 56.86 23.48
N ILE A 13 -42.38 56.75 22.23
CA ILE A 13 -43.10 57.26 21.05
C ILE A 13 -43.48 56.05 20.20
N SER A 14 -44.78 55.78 20.16
CA SER A 14 -45.44 54.79 19.31
C SER A 14 -45.72 55.38 17.93
N VAL A 15 -45.20 54.76 16.87
CA VAL A 15 -45.59 55.00 15.48
C VAL A 15 -46.24 53.73 14.94
N SER A 16 -47.54 53.82 14.65
CA SER A 16 -48.34 52.77 14.04
C SER A 16 -48.11 52.75 12.52
N GLY A 17 -47.51 51.68 12.01
CA GLY A 17 -47.44 51.36 10.58
C GLY A 17 -48.21 50.07 10.31
N ALA A 18 -49.31 50.17 9.56
CA ALA A 18 -50.11 49.03 9.14
C ALA A 18 -49.36 48.20 8.09
N LEU A 19 -49.04 46.94 8.43
CA LEU A 19 -48.48 45.94 7.51
C LEU A 19 -49.64 45.13 6.90
N LEU A 20 -49.82 45.25 5.59
CA LEU A 20 -50.60 44.31 4.79
C LEU A 20 -49.89 42.95 4.81
N VAL A 21 -50.54 41.95 5.40
CA VAL A 21 -50.12 40.54 5.34
C VAL A 21 -50.66 39.95 4.03
N LEU A 22 -49.76 39.71 3.07
CA LEU A 22 -50.04 38.82 1.95
C LEU A 22 -49.84 37.37 2.43
N PRO A 23 -50.72 36.42 2.05
CA PRO A 23 -50.55 35.02 2.43
C PRO A 23 -49.34 34.44 1.69
N VAL A 24 -48.31 34.07 2.44
CA VAL A 24 -47.24 33.20 1.96
C VAL A 24 -47.86 31.81 1.77
N PRO A 25 -47.78 31.17 0.59
CA PRO A 25 -48.24 29.79 0.46
C PRO A 25 -47.36 28.93 1.37
N ALA A 26 -48.00 28.11 2.20
CA ALA A 26 -47.32 27.17 3.07
C ALA A 26 -46.36 26.32 2.24
N ALA A 27 -45.07 26.41 2.54
CA ALA A 27 -44.11 25.43 2.07
C ALA A 27 -44.60 24.06 2.57
N ALA A 28 -44.86 23.14 1.63
CA ALA A 28 -45.14 21.77 1.98
C ALA A 28 -43.93 21.24 2.78
N ASP A 29 -44.18 20.83 4.02
CA ASP A 29 -43.23 20.06 4.83
C ASP A 29 -42.94 18.75 4.08
N LEU A 30 -41.87 18.76 3.29
CA LEU A 30 -41.22 17.53 2.89
C LEU A 30 -40.68 16.92 4.18
N GLY A 31 -41.32 15.86 4.66
CA GLY A 31 -40.91 15.16 5.88
C GLY A 31 -39.43 14.78 5.80
N LEU A 32 -38.57 15.62 6.40
CA LEU A 32 -37.16 15.36 6.67
C LEU A 32 -37.09 14.29 7.76
N LEU A 33 -37.30 13.03 7.38
CA LEU A 33 -36.80 11.90 8.13
C LEU A 33 -35.27 11.91 8.01
N ASP A 34 -34.58 11.79 9.15
CA ASP A 34 -33.12 11.77 9.35
C ASP A 34 -32.30 11.53 8.07
N LEU A 35 -31.80 12.62 7.50
CA LEU A 35 -30.93 12.61 6.33
C LEU A 35 -29.58 11.99 6.72
N LEU A 36 -29.30 10.79 6.23
CA LEU A 36 -28.00 10.17 6.42
C LEU A 36 -26.94 10.93 5.58
N PRO A 37 -25.82 11.38 6.17
CA PRO A 37 -24.68 11.86 5.38
C PRO A 37 -24.21 10.76 4.42
N LEU A 38 -23.38 11.12 3.42
CA LEU A 38 -22.67 10.13 2.63
C LEU A 38 -21.97 9.19 3.63
N ASP A 39 -22.35 7.92 3.71
CA ASP A 39 -21.63 6.98 4.57
C ASP A 39 -20.29 6.67 3.89
N PRO A 40 -19.16 7.23 4.38
CA PRO A 40 -17.86 6.99 3.75
C PRO A 40 -17.46 5.51 3.82
N ASN A 41 -18.12 4.71 4.66
CA ASN A 41 -17.90 3.27 4.71
C ASN A 41 -18.42 2.57 3.45
N LEU A 42 -19.42 3.12 2.77
CA LEU A 42 -19.95 2.57 1.52
C LEU A 42 -19.19 3.03 0.27
N ALA A 43 -18.22 3.95 0.38
CA ALA A 43 -17.47 4.48 -0.76
C ALA A 43 -16.59 3.44 -1.45
N GLY A 44 -16.40 3.58 -2.77
CA GLY A 44 -15.47 2.75 -3.53
C GLY A 44 -15.84 1.28 -3.69
N PRO A 45 -14.87 0.44 -4.10
CA PRO A 45 -15.10 -0.96 -4.44
C PRO A 45 -15.37 -1.81 -3.19
N ASP A 46 -16.10 -2.91 -3.36
CA ASP A 46 -16.49 -3.79 -2.24
C ASP A 46 -15.30 -4.43 -1.53
N ILE A 47 -14.16 -4.57 -2.21
CA ILE A 47 -12.94 -5.10 -1.60
C ILE A 47 -12.44 -4.24 -0.42
N LEU A 48 -12.73 -2.92 -0.42
CA LEU A 48 -12.42 -2.03 0.71
C LEU A 48 -13.18 -2.40 1.99
N ARG A 49 -14.32 -3.10 1.85
CA ARG A 49 -15.18 -3.58 2.94
C ARG A 49 -15.13 -5.10 3.12
N ALA A 50 -14.40 -5.82 2.28
CA ALA A 50 -14.39 -7.27 2.31
C ALA A 50 -13.94 -7.78 3.69
N PRO A 51 -14.56 -8.84 4.24
CA PRO A 51 -14.11 -9.43 5.50
C PRO A 51 -12.67 -9.93 5.39
N LEU A 52 -11.97 -10.07 6.51
CA LEU A 52 -10.63 -10.66 6.51
C LEU A 52 -10.69 -12.06 5.87
N PRO A 53 -9.88 -12.33 4.85
CA PRO A 53 -9.86 -13.63 4.20
C PRO A 53 -9.16 -14.65 5.07
N ARG A 54 -9.37 -15.93 4.77
CA ARG A 54 -8.59 -17.01 5.37
C ARG A 54 -7.14 -16.93 4.88
N ALA A 55 -6.18 -16.82 5.79
CA ALA A 55 -4.75 -16.96 5.50
C ALA A 55 -4.20 -18.19 6.22
N PRO A 56 -3.95 -19.32 5.51
CA PRO A 56 -3.47 -20.55 6.13
C PRO A 56 -2.22 -20.38 6.99
N GLN A 57 -1.27 -19.53 6.58
CA GLN A 57 -0.05 -19.23 7.33
C GLN A 57 -0.32 -18.68 8.74
N LEU A 58 -1.43 -17.95 8.91
CA LEU A 58 -1.79 -17.28 10.16
C LEU A 58 -2.73 -18.11 11.04
N GLU A 59 -3.12 -19.31 10.59
CA GLU A 59 -3.98 -20.20 11.37
C GLU A 59 -3.22 -20.82 12.55
N ASN A 60 -3.92 -20.98 13.66
CA ASN A 60 -3.40 -21.64 14.85
C ASN A 60 -4.23 -22.89 15.13
N THR A 61 -3.57 -24.03 15.28
CA THR A 61 -4.17 -25.33 15.57
C THR A 61 -3.36 -26.05 16.65
N GLY A 62 -3.90 -27.14 17.21
CA GLY A 62 -3.20 -27.92 18.22
C GLY A 62 -2.91 -27.11 19.49
N VAL A 63 -1.63 -26.97 19.83
CA VAL A 63 -1.18 -26.24 21.02
C VAL A 63 -1.13 -24.72 20.83
N TRP A 64 -1.21 -24.24 19.58
CA TRP A 64 -1.10 -22.82 19.23
C TRP A 64 -2.46 -22.13 19.31
N ARG A 65 -2.50 -20.96 19.96
CA ARG A 65 -3.72 -20.17 20.22
C ARG A 65 -3.51 -18.67 20.05
N ALA A 66 -2.29 -18.15 20.26
CA ALA A 66 -2.03 -16.72 20.27
C ALA A 66 -2.33 -16.03 18.93
N LYS A 67 -2.96 -14.85 18.96
CA LYS A 67 -3.18 -14.07 17.74
C LYS A 67 -1.83 -13.61 17.14
N PRO A 68 -1.64 -13.70 15.80
CA PRO A 68 -0.47 -13.13 15.12
C PRO A 68 -0.30 -11.63 15.41
N ILE A 69 0.93 -11.12 15.27
CA ILE A 69 1.26 -9.71 15.55
C ILE A 69 0.90 -8.81 14.35
N MET A 70 1.07 -9.33 13.13
CA MET A 70 0.82 -8.61 11.87
C MET A 70 1.75 -7.40 11.63
N VAL A 71 2.84 -7.27 12.41
CA VAL A 71 3.88 -6.25 12.21
C VAL A 71 5.21 -6.96 12.03
N CYS A 72 5.89 -6.73 10.90
CA CYS A 72 7.15 -7.39 10.60
C CYS A 72 8.23 -7.04 11.63
N HIS A 73 9.03 -8.05 11.97
CA HIS A 73 10.16 -8.03 12.90
C HIS A 73 9.82 -7.63 14.34
N ALA A 74 8.54 -7.72 14.72
CA ALA A 74 8.08 -7.51 16.09
C ALA A 74 7.84 -8.85 16.81
N SER A 75 7.93 -8.81 18.13
CA SER A 75 7.75 -9.94 19.02
C SER A 75 6.82 -9.60 20.19
N ALA A 76 6.13 -10.60 20.73
CA ALA A 76 5.21 -10.45 21.84
C ALA A 76 5.06 -11.76 22.63
N TYR A 77 4.65 -11.64 23.89
CA TYR A 77 4.14 -12.76 24.68
C TYR A 77 2.62 -12.73 24.63
N ARG A 78 1.98 -13.83 24.23
CA ARG A 78 0.52 -13.94 24.14
C ARG A 78 0.06 -15.35 24.47
N GLU A 79 -0.90 -15.52 25.38
CA GLU A 79 -1.55 -16.81 25.68
C GLU A 79 -0.56 -17.97 25.99
N GLY A 80 0.57 -17.64 26.61
CA GLY A 80 1.65 -18.60 26.93
C GLY A 80 2.57 -18.95 25.75
N GLU A 81 2.50 -18.18 24.65
CA GLU A 81 3.37 -18.28 23.49
C GLU A 81 4.25 -17.04 23.37
N PHE A 82 5.51 -17.22 22.99
CA PHE A 82 6.32 -16.16 22.42
C PHE A 82 6.11 -16.18 20.92
N VAL A 83 5.69 -15.06 20.34
CA VAL A 83 5.41 -14.92 18.91
C VAL A 83 6.39 -13.91 18.36
N HIS A 84 7.12 -14.28 17.33
CA HIS A 84 7.90 -13.37 16.49
C HIS A 84 7.32 -13.38 15.08
N GLN A 85 7.00 -12.22 14.55
CA GLN A 85 6.47 -12.07 13.21
C GLN A 85 7.60 -11.67 12.26
N GLY A 86 7.88 -12.50 11.26
CA GLY A 86 8.78 -12.17 10.16
C GLY A 86 8.13 -11.24 9.14
N CYS A 87 8.74 -11.07 7.99
CA CYS A 87 8.14 -10.35 6.86
C CYS A 87 7.99 -11.29 5.67
N VAL A 88 7.35 -10.82 4.61
CA VAL A 88 7.27 -11.55 3.34
C VAL A 88 8.34 -11.01 2.39
N TYR A 89 8.90 -11.91 1.59
CA TYR A 89 9.77 -11.63 0.44
C TYR A 89 11.13 -11.01 0.79
N ASP A 90 11.60 -11.16 2.02
CA ASP A 90 12.86 -10.59 2.50
C ASP A 90 13.99 -11.63 2.69
N ASP A 91 13.76 -12.83 2.17
CA ASP A 91 14.62 -14.01 2.12
C ASP A 91 15.71 -13.96 1.03
N GLN A 92 16.45 -12.85 0.99
CA GLN A 92 17.39 -12.57 -0.10
C GLN A 92 18.82 -13.09 0.12
N GLY A 93 19.13 -13.68 1.28
CA GLY A 93 20.48 -14.21 1.55
C GLY A 93 21.58 -13.15 1.67
N ALA A 94 22.83 -13.53 1.40
CA ALA A 94 24.01 -12.71 1.66
C ALA A 94 24.31 -11.66 0.57
N GLN A 95 24.66 -10.44 0.99
CA GLN A 95 25.15 -9.38 0.11
C GLN A 95 26.04 -8.40 0.87
N LEU A 96 27.16 -8.00 0.26
CA LEU A 96 28.14 -7.11 0.91
C LEU A 96 27.69 -5.64 0.97
N VAL A 97 26.97 -5.18 -0.04
CA VAL A 97 26.66 -3.77 -0.23
C VAL A 97 25.13 -3.61 -0.27
N PRO A 98 24.55 -2.76 0.59
CA PRO A 98 23.17 -2.30 0.45
C PRO A 98 22.91 -1.75 -0.94
N THR A 99 21.73 -2.01 -1.47
CA THR A 99 21.33 -1.49 -2.77
C THR A 99 20.09 -0.62 -2.62
N LYS A 100 20.17 0.61 -3.14
CA LYS A 100 19.01 1.50 -3.30
C LYS A 100 18.43 1.35 -4.69
N TRP A 101 17.26 1.95 -4.95
CA TRP A 101 16.80 2.07 -6.33
C TRP A 101 17.81 2.88 -7.17
N PRO A 102 18.09 2.51 -8.43
CA PRO A 102 17.55 1.36 -9.17
C PRO A 102 18.34 0.06 -8.97
N ALA A 103 19.46 0.08 -8.24
CA ALA A 103 20.37 -1.05 -8.09
C ALA A 103 19.71 -2.30 -7.49
N HIS A 104 18.80 -2.16 -6.51
CA HIS A 104 18.13 -3.31 -5.89
C HIS A 104 17.17 -4.05 -6.85
N SER A 105 16.74 -3.39 -7.93
CA SER A 105 15.86 -3.97 -8.97
C SER A 105 16.64 -4.68 -10.08
N ILE A 106 17.97 -4.54 -10.10
CA ILE A 106 18.86 -5.14 -11.11
C ILE A 106 19.93 -6.06 -10.50
N THR A 107 20.25 -5.91 -9.22
CA THR A 107 21.23 -6.73 -8.51
C THR A 107 20.58 -7.45 -7.33
N PHE A 108 20.37 -8.75 -7.51
CA PHE A 108 19.93 -9.64 -6.43
C PHE A 108 21.14 -10.19 -5.68
N ALA A 109 20.95 -10.40 -4.39
CA ALA A 109 21.83 -11.14 -3.51
C ALA A 109 21.83 -12.63 -3.92
N TYR A 110 21.10 -13.49 -3.20
CA TYR A 110 20.89 -14.87 -3.64
C TYR A 110 19.70 -14.99 -4.58
N ARG A 111 19.82 -15.96 -5.50
CA ARG A 111 18.76 -16.36 -6.41
C ARG A 111 18.47 -17.84 -6.21
N TYR A 112 17.21 -18.16 -5.97
CA TYR A 112 16.77 -19.53 -5.79
C TYR A 112 17.00 -20.39 -7.04
N PRO A 113 17.05 -21.73 -6.87
CA PRO A 113 17.03 -22.64 -8.01
C PRO A 113 15.81 -22.40 -8.91
N THR A 114 15.97 -22.68 -10.21
CA THR A 114 14.96 -22.36 -11.23
C THR A 114 13.78 -23.34 -11.24
N ALA A 115 13.86 -24.47 -10.54
CA ALA A 115 12.74 -25.40 -10.44
C ALA A 115 11.55 -24.78 -9.71
N GLU A 116 10.35 -25.05 -10.24
CA GLU A 116 9.11 -24.46 -9.73
C GLU A 116 8.85 -24.77 -8.26
N SER A 117 9.31 -25.91 -7.74
CA SER A 117 9.13 -26.33 -6.35
C SER A 117 9.70 -25.35 -5.32
N TYR A 118 10.67 -24.51 -5.69
CA TYR A 118 11.22 -23.48 -4.82
C TYR A 118 10.44 -22.16 -4.84
N ARG A 119 9.72 -21.87 -5.95
CA ARG A 119 8.98 -20.61 -6.22
C ARG A 119 9.71 -19.32 -5.82
N GLN A 120 11.04 -19.34 -5.86
CA GLN A 120 11.91 -18.25 -5.44
C GLN A 120 11.62 -17.69 -4.04
N ASN A 121 11.14 -18.51 -3.10
CA ASN A 121 10.72 -18.03 -1.79
C ASN A 121 10.62 -19.11 -0.68
N ALA A 122 11.08 -20.34 -0.95
CA ALA A 122 10.83 -21.49 -0.07
C ALA A 122 11.45 -21.39 1.34
N ALA A 123 12.42 -20.50 1.57
CA ALA A 123 13.07 -20.31 2.87
C ALA A 123 12.60 -19.05 3.64
N ASP A 124 11.56 -18.37 3.16
CA ASP A 124 11.02 -17.13 3.73
C ASP A 124 10.21 -17.36 5.01
N LEU A 125 10.74 -16.96 6.18
CA LEU A 125 10.12 -17.14 7.49
C LEU A 125 9.17 -15.98 7.80
N VAL A 126 7.87 -16.26 7.84
CA VAL A 126 6.86 -15.25 8.21
C VAL A 126 6.51 -15.28 9.70
N GLU A 127 6.85 -16.35 10.42
CA GLU A 127 6.61 -16.43 11.86
C GLU A 127 7.46 -17.49 12.56
N VAL A 128 7.92 -17.17 13.77
CA VAL A 128 8.54 -18.11 14.72
C VAL A 128 7.75 -18.06 16.02
N ARG A 129 7.35 -19.22 16.56
CA ARG A 129 6.71 -19.31 17.89
C ARG A 129 7.41 -20.26 18.82
N VAL A 130 7.30 -19.98 20.12
CA VAL A 130 7.82 -20.82 21.21
C VAL A 130 6.75 -21.02 22.27
N ARG A 131 6.53 -22.27 22.69
CA ARG A 131 5.58 -22.62 23.75
C ARG A 131 6.12 -23.76 24.63
N PRO A 132 6.19 -23.62 25.96
CA PRO A 132 6.50 -24.74 26.84
C PRO A 132 5.33 -25.73 26.88
N LEU A 133 5.65 -27.02 26.84
CA LEU A 133 4.72 -28.14 27.07
C LEU A 133 5.05 -28.82 28.41
N ALA A 134 4.49 -29.99 28.68
CA ALA A 134 4.73 -30.71 29.92
C ALA A 134 6.15 -31.31 30.00
N ASP A 135 6.69 -31.77 28.86
CA ASP A 135 7.94 -32.52 28.75
C ASP A 135 8.85 -32.05 27.60
N ALA A 136 8.47 -30.96 26.91
CA ALA A 136 9.17 -30.43 25.75
C ALA A 136 8.96 -28.91 25.60
N THR A 137 9.80 -28.28 24.78
CA THR A 137 9.53 -26.96 24.20
C THR A 137 9.06 -27.14 22.76
N ALA A 138 7.88 -26.65 22.43
CA ALA A 138 7.38 -26.60 21.07
C ALA A 138 7.85 -25.31 20.37
N PHE A 139 8.31 -25.47 19.14
CA PHE A 139 8.62 -24.40 18.21
C PHE A 139 7.69 -24.52 16.99
N ARG A 140 7.23 -23.39 16.47
CA ARG A 140 6.56 -23.34 15.15
C ARG A 140 7.32 -22.42 14.23
N LEU A 141 7.72 -22.93 13.08
CA LEU A 141 8.26 -22.17 11.97
C LEU A 141 7.17 -22.07 10.90
N THR A 142 6.80 -20.86 10.50
CA THR A 142 5.84 -20.64 9.42
C THR A 142 6.56 -19.99 8.25
N TYR A 143 6.36 -20.55 7.06
CA TYR A 143 6.97 -20.07 5.84
C TYR A 143 5.95 -19.34 4.96
N ASN A 144 6.41 -18.36 4.19
CA ASN A 144 5.57 -17.73 3.19
C ASN A 144 5.23 -18.72 2.07
N THR A 145 6.16 -19.60 1.71
CA THR A 145 6.04 -20.58 0.62
C THR A 145 6.52 -21.96 1.04
N MET A 146 5.73 -22.99 0.74
CA MET A 146 6.10 -24.40 0.97
C MET A 146 5.34 -25.31 0.00
N LEU A 147 5.91 -25.54 -1.18
CA LEU A 147 5.38 -26.53 -2.13
C LEU A 147 5.91 -27.94 -1.85
N ASP A 148 7.17 -28.03 -1.43
CA ASP A 148 7.81 -29.27 -1.02
C ASP A 148 8.61 -29.02 0.27
N PRO A 149 8.17 -29.59 1.41
CA PRO A 149 8.87 -29.40 2.68
C PRO A 149 10.25 -30.06 2.72
N ALA A 150 10.56 -30.99 1.81
CA ALA A 150 11.87 -31.64 1.76
C ALA A 150 12.98 -30.71 1.23
N LEU A 151 12.62 -29.60 0.59
CA LEU A 151 13.56 -28.65 -0.03
C LEU A 151 13.97 -27.50 0.89
N VAL A 152 13.38 -27.41 2.09
CA VAL A 152 13.68 -26.35 3.06
C VAL A 152 14.23 -26.97 4.34
N GLY A 153 15.19 -26.28 4.95
CA GLY A 153 15.70 -26.59 6.27
C GLY A 153 15.80 -25.32 7.12
N ALA A 154 15.82 -25.49 8.44
CA ALA A 154 16.06 -24.41 9.38
C ALA A 154 16.91 -24.89 10.55
N THR A 155 17.73 -23.99 11.09
CA THR A 155 18.49 -24.23 12.32
C THR A 155 17.97 -23.33 13.42
N ILE A 156 17.59 -23.93 14.55
CA ILE A 156 17.23 -23.25 15.80
C ILE A 156 18.42 -23.36 16.75
N ALA A 157 19.00 -22.24 17.14
CA ALA A 157 20.04 -22.18 18.17
C ALA A 157 19.39 -21.95 19.54
N LEU A 158 19.73 -22.80 20.52
CA LEU A 158 19.20 -22.76 21.89
C LEU A 158 20.32 -22.50 22.89
N GLY A 159 20.09 -21.52 23.76
CA GLY A 159 21.07 -21.10 24.77
C GLY A 159 22.18 -20.22 24.18
N ASP A 160 23.10 -19.81 25.03
CA ASP A 160 24.18 -18.88 24.68
C ASP A 160 25.57 -19.52 24.82
N SER A 161 26.57 -18.96 24.15
CA SER A 161 27.96 -19.38 24.23
C SER A 161 28.93 -18.21 24.13
N VAL A 162 30.06 -18.29 24.86
CA VAL A 162 31.07 -17.21 24.91
C VAL A 162 31.62 -16.84 23.53
N GLN A 163 31.78 -17.84 22.65
CA GLN A 163 32.14 -17.65 21.24
C GLN A 163 31.04 -18.24 20.38
N PRO A 164 30.69 -17.62 19.24
CA PRO A 164 29.70 -18.17 18.34
C PRO A 164 30.19 -19.52 17.77
N ARG A 165 29.24 -20.42 17.52
CA ARG A 165 29.50 -21.79 17.08
C ARG A 165 29.05 -21.97 15.64
N LEU A 166 29.77 -22.78 14.88
CA LEU A 166 29.41 -23.10 13.50
C LEU A 166 28.10 -23.88 13.49
N ALA A 167 27.11 -23.34 12.79
CA ALA A 167 25.86 -24.05 12.57
C ALA A 167 26.13 -25.35 11.78
N PRO A 168 25.45 -26.45 12.14
CA PRO A 168 25.75 -27.77 11.58
C PRO A 168 25.31 -27.88 10.11
N TYR A 169 25.59 -29.04 9.50
CA TYR A 169 25.12 -29.39 8.15
C TYR A 169 25.58 -28.46 7.02
N GLY A 170 26.79 -27.92 7.16
CA GLY A 170 27.43 -27.14 6.10
C GLY A 170 26.78 -25.78 5.86
N ALA A 171 26.13 -25.19 6.87
CA ALA A 171 25.49 -23.89 6.76
C ALA A 171 26.47 -22.71 6.56
N ASN A 172 27.77 -22.91 6.86
CA ASN A 172 28.83 -21.91 6.75
C ASN A 172 28.47 -20.57 7.42
N THR A 173 27.88 -20.63 8.61
CA THR A 173 27.48 -19.46 9.38
C THR A 173 27.59 -19.78 10.86
N VAL A 174 28.01 -18.80 11.65
CA VAL A 174 28.16 -18.94 13.10
C VAL A 174 27.07 -18.16 13.85
N MET A 175 26.68 -18.68 15.01
CA MET A 175 25.85 -17.99 15.99
C MET A 175 26.04 -18.59 17.39
N PRO A 176 25.81 -17.85 18.49
CA PRO A 176 25.91 -18.38 19.84
C PRO A 176 24.83 -19.42 20.11
N ALA A 177 25.25 -20.53 20.71
CA ALA A 177 24.39 -21.68 20.99
C ALA A 177 25.03 -22.62 22.02
N GLN A 178 24.21 -23.25 22.85
CA GLN A 178 24.57 -24.48 23.55
C GLN A 178 24.22 -25.71 22.70
N LEU A 179 23.06 -25.66 22.03
CA LEU A 179 22.56 -26.69 21.14
C LEU A 179 22.04 -26.09 19.84
N PHE A 180 22.20 -26.83 18.76
CA PHE A 180 21.52 -26.59 17.50
C PHE A 180 20.46 -27.65 17.27
N VAL A 181 19.26 -27.24 16.89
CA VAL A 181 18.21 -28.11 16.37
C VAL A 181 18.03 -27.80 14.89
N THR A 182 18.46 -28.71 14.02
CA THR A 182 18.30 -28.54 12.56
C THR A 182 17.12 -29.36 12.08
N VAL A 183 16.13 -28.66 11.55
CA VAL A 183 14.88 -29.19 11.00
C VAL A 183 15.06 -29.33 9.49
N HIS A 184 14.72 -30.49 8.94
CA HIS A 184 14.78 -30.76 7.49
C HIS A 184 13.71 -31.79 7.10
N GLY A 185 12.93 -31.48 6.07
CA GLY A 185 11.79 -32.32 5.70
C GLY A 185 10.82 -32.52 6.87
N GLN A 186 10.69 -33.78 7.30
CA GLN A 186 9.84 -34.18 8.43
C GLN A 186 10.65 -34.67 9.64
N GLN A 187 11.90 -34.23 9.75
CA GLN A 187 12.83 -34.67 10.79
C GLN A 187 13.57 -33.49 11.41
N ALA A 188 14.14 -33.70 12.58
CA ALA A 188 15.04 -32.76 13.20
C ALA A 188 16.16 -33.49 13.96
N ASP A 189 17.33 -32.86 13.99
CA ASP A 189 18.51 -33.36 14.67
C ASP A 189 18.95 -32.38 15.75
N VAL A 190 19.37 -32.90 16.91
CA VAL A 190 19.98 -32.11 17.97
C VAL A 190 21.49 -32.29 17.93
N VAL A 191 22.23 -31.19 17.87
CA VAL A 191 23.70 -31.15 17.82
C VAL A 191 24.21 -30.32 18.99
N ASP A 192 25.19 -30.86 19.71
CA ASP A 192 25.95 -30.10 20.72
C ASP A 192 26.81 -29.04 20.02
N ALA A 193 26.57 -27.76 20.33
CA ALA A 193 27.19 -26.66 19.61
C ALA A 193 28.69 -26.53 19.88
N ALA A 194 29.17 -27.03 21.03
CA ALA A 194 30.59 -26.94 21.39
C ALA A 194 31.44 -27.99 20.70
N THR A 195 30.89 -29.20 20.53
CA THR A 195 31.60 -30.38 20.00
C THR A 195 31.24 -30.71 18.56
N GLY A 196 30.09 -30.23 18.07
CA GLY A 196 29.52 -30.63 16.77
C GLY A 196 28.94 -32.05 16.76
N ALA A 197 28.85 -32.72 17.92
CA ALA A 197 28.34 -34.08 18.01
C ALA A 197 26.82 -34.10 17.97
N ARG A 198 26.25 -34.99 17.14
CA ARG A 198 24.80 -35.28 17.17
C ARG A 198 24.45 -36.01 18.46
N LEU A 199 23.46 -35.50 19.18
CA LEU A 199 22.95 -36.07 20.43
C LEU A 199 21.85 -37.11 20.15
N PRO A 200 21.68 -38.11 21.02
CA PRO A 200 20.69 -39.19 20.84
C PRO A 200 19.28 -38.76 21.27
N TYR A 201 18.87 -37.54 20.91
CA TYR A 201 17.53 -37.02 21.14
C TYR A 201 16.83 -36.83 19.80
N THR A 202 15.55 -37.22 19.75
CA THR A 202 14.74 -37.14 18.53
C THR A 202 13.58 -36.19 18.78
N PRO A 203 13.68 -34.91 18.36
CA PRO A 203 12.56 -34.01 18.36
C PRO A 203 11.43 -34.58 17.49
N THR A 204 10.18 -34.35 17.89
CA THR A 204 9.03 -34.67 17.04
C THR A 204 8.83 -33.54 16.06
N VAL A 205 8.62 -33.85 14.78
CA VAL A 205 8.36 -32.86 13.73
C VAL A 205 7.02 -33.16 13.05
N ALA A 206 6.18 -32.13 12.94
CA ALA A 206 4.93 -32.19 12.19
C ALA A 206 4.91 -31.07 11.15
N VAL A 207 4.59 -31.42 9.91
CA VAL A 207 4.55 -30.48 8.78
C VAL A 207 3.13 -30.37 8.26
N ASP A 208 2.65 -29.14 8.10
CA ASP A 208 1.41 -28.81 7.42
C ASP A 208 1.73 -27.94 6.21
N THR A 209 1.71 -28.54 5.01
CA THR A 209 2.00 -27.82 3.76
C THR A 209 0.90 -26.86 3.34
N THR A 210 -0.34 -27.06 3.82
CA THR A 210 -1.45 -26.12 3.55
C THR A 210 -1.23 -24.83 4.33
N ARG A 211 -0.85 -24.94 5.61
CA ARG A 211 -0.52 -23.80 6.48
C ARG A 211 0.91 -23.32 6.32
N ARG A 212 1.78 -24.10 5.68
CA ARG A 212 3.22 -23.83 5.52
C ARG A 212 3.91 -23.75 6.87
N GLN A 213 3.48 -24.61 7.79
CA GLN A 213 3.91 -24.63 9.18
C GLN A 213 4.67 -25.91 9.50
N VAL A 214 5.79 -25.76 10.20
CA VAL A 214 6.58 -26.85 10.77
C VAL A 214 6.58 -26.69 12.28
N GLU A 215 5.94 -27.63 12.98
CA GLU A 215 6.03 -27.75 14.43
C GLU A 215 7.17 -28.69 14.81
N VAL A 216 8.02 -28.27 15.75
CA VAL A 216 9.12 -29.08 16.29
C VAL A 216 9.04 -29.09 17.80
N GLN A 217 8.96 -30.28 18.40
CA GLN A 217 8.95 -30.45 19.86
C GLN A 217 10.31 -30.96 20.33
N VAL A 218 11.07 -30.10 21.00
CA VAL A 218 12.39 -30.40 21.55
C VAL A 218 12.22 -30.91 22.98
N PRO A 219 12.57 -32.17 23.30
CA PRO A 219 12.32 -32.74 24.62
C PRO A 219 13.18 -32.06 25.69
N TYR A 220 12.66 -31.94 26.92
CA TYR A 220 13.40 -31.38 28.06
C TYR A 220 14.64 -32.19 28.45
N ALA A 221 14.71 -33.46 28.06
CA ALA A 221 15.93 -34.26 28.18
C ALA A 221 17.09 -33.70 27.32
N ALA A 222 16.78 -33.03 26.20
CA ALA A 222 17.76 -32.34 25.38
C ALA A 222 18.04 -30.92 25.91
N PHE A 223 16.99 -30.14 26.14
CA PHE A 223 17.09 -28.75 26.59
C PHE A 223 15.88 -28.35 27.44
N ASN A 224 16.10 -28.05 28.73
CA ASN A 224 15.04 -27.67 29.65
C ASN A 224 15.18 -26.19 30.07
N PRO A 225 14.40 -25.27 29.48
CA PRO A 225 14.41 -23.85 29.83
C PRO A 225 13.44 -23.49 30.99
N THR A 226 12.85 -24.48 31.67
CA THR A 226 11.81 -24.22 32.67
C THR A 226 12.33 -23.35 33.81
N GLY A 227 11.64 -22.24 34.08
CA GLY A 227 11.99 -21.31 35.15
C GLY A 227 13.02 -20.23 34.75
N GLU A 228 13.59 -20.31 33.55
CA GLU A 228 14.54 -19.32 33.05
C GLU A 228 13.83 -18.06 32.55
N GLN A 229 14.39 -16.88 32.89
CA GLN A 229 13.83 -15.58 32.49
C GLN A 229 14.45 -15.02 31.21
N ALA A 230 15.56 -15.61 30.75
CA ALA A 230 16.31 -15.12 29.61
C ALA A 230 16.99 -16.28 28.88
N VAL A 231 16.27 -16.89 27.95
CA VAL A 231 16.81 -17.96 27.09
C VAL A 231 17.06 -17.38 25.71
N ARG A 232 18.33 -17.39 25.28
CA ARG A 232 18.70 -16.97 23.93
C ARG A 232 18.19 -17.98 22.90
N ILE A 233 17.46 -17.49 21.90
CA ILE A 233 16.95 -18.27 20.77
C ILE A 233 17.26 -17.53 19.47
N ALA A 234 17.83 -18.22 18.49
CA ALA A 234 18.00 -17.72 17.12
C ALA A 234 17.49 -18.75 16.11
N VAL A 235 17.00 -18.29 14.96
CA VAL A 235 16.49 -19.16 13.89
C VAL A 235 16.96 -18.62 12.54
N ALA A 236 17.47 -19.49 11.69
CA ALA A 236 17.80 -19.19 10.30
C ALA A 236 17.34 -20.31 9.37
N ALA A 237 16.86 -19.94 8.18
CA ALA A 237 16.32 -20.85 7.17
C ALA A 237 17.13 -20.83 5.88
N GLY A 238 17.22 -21.98 5.24
CA GLY A 238 17.93 -22.17 3.97
C GLY A 238 17.34 -23.33 3.17
N LEU A 239 17.95 -23.63 2.04
CA LEU A 239 17.52 -24.70 1.15
C LEU A 239 18.20 -26.02 1.51
N TRP A 240 17.49 -27.14 1.41
CA TRP A 240 17.98 -28.45 1.83
C TRP A 240 18.28 -29.38 0.65
N ASP A 241 19.44 -30.04 0.68
CA ASP A 241 19.79 -31.13 -0.21
C ASP A 241 19.49 -32.46 0.48
N THR A 242 18.41 -33.13 0.07
CA THR A 242 18.00 -34.41 0.63
C THR A 242 19.00 -35.53 0.37
N ASN A 243 19.76 -35.47 -0.72
CA ASN A 243 20.71 -36.52 -1.09
C ASN A 243 22.02 -36.38 -0.32
N ALA A 244 22.50 -35.15 -0.16
CA ALA A 244 23.71 -34.86 0.60
C ALA A 244 23.47 -34.68 2.10
N ASN A 245 22.20 -34.65 2.54
CA ASN A 245 21.77 -34.43 3.91
C ASN A 245 22.44 -33.20 4.54
N ARG A 246 22.39 -32.08 3.83
CA ARG A 246 23.00 -30.80 4.22
C ARG A 246 22.31 -29.63 3.54
N PHE A 247 22.63 -28.40 3.94
CA PHE A 247 22.14 -27.22 3.24
C PHE A 247 22.78 -27.07 1.85
N LEU A 248 21.99 -26.57 0.89
CA LEU A 248 22.47 -26.16 -0.43
C LEU A 248 23.25 -24.86 -0.33
N LEU A 249 24.41 -24.81 -0.98
CA LEU A 249 25.23 -23.61 -1.07
C LEU A 249 24.93 -22.87 -2.37
N PRO A 250 24.75 -21.55 -2.34
CA PRO A 250 24.72 -20.73 -3.54
C PRO A 250 26.05 -20.84 -4.30
N LYS A 251 25.97 -20.87 -5.62
CA LYS A 251 27.15 -20.76 -6.50
C LYS A 251 27.30 -19.33 -7.01
N VAL A 252 28.51 -18.98 -7.45
CA VAL A 252 28.76 -17.70 -8.14
C VAL A 252 28.01 -17.71 -9.48
N GLY A 253 27.34 -16.61 -9.80
CA GLY A 253 26.59 -16.45 -11.05
C GLY A 253 25.15 -16.97 -10.97
N ASP A 254 24.63 -17.45 -12.09
CA ASP A 254 23.21 -17.82 -12.27
C ASP A 254 22.86 -19.16 -11.62
N PRO A 255 21.66 -19.29 -11.01
CA PRO A 255 21.19 -20.57 -10.48
C PRO A 255 20.97 -21.61 -11.60
N ASP A 256 20.84 -22.87 -11.22
CA ASP A 256 20.27 -23.92 -12.08
C ASP A 256 19.01 -24.52 -11.43
N ALA A 257 18.49 -25.63 -11.97
CA ALA A 257 17.24 -26.23 -11.49
C ALA A 257 17.28 -26.66 -10.02
N SER A 258 18.47 -26.98 -9.49
CA SER A 258 18.63 -27.52 -8.12
C SER A 258 19.61 -26.72 -7.25
N THR A 259 20.42 -25.86 -7.84
CA THR A 259 21.48 -25.13 -7.13
C THR A 259 21.17 -23.63 -7.13
N PRO A 260 21.16 -22.97 -5.95
CA PRO A 260 20.98 -21.53 -5.89
C PRO A 260 22.21 -20.80 -6.47
N GLY A 261 22.00 -19.56 -6.90
CA GLY A 261 23.04 -18.68 -7.45
C GLY A 261 23.20 -17.40 -6.62
N GLY A 262 24.14 -16.55 -7.01
CA GLY A 262 24.36 -15.24 -6.38
C GLY A 262 25.34 -15.21 -5.22
N ALA A 263 26.16 -16.25 -5.05
CA ALA A 263 27.27 -16.20 -4.07
C ALA A 263 28.20 -15.01 -4.36
N VAL A 264 28.72 -14.40 -3.29
CA VAL A 264 29.66 -13.29 -3.36
C VAL A 264 30.92 -13.75 -4.12
N PRO A 265 31.36 -13.05 -5.19
CA PRO A 265 32.55 -13.45 -5.92
C PRO A 265 33.78 -13.57 -5.00
N GLY A 266 34.42 -14.74 -5.03
CA GLY A 266 35.58 -15.05 -4.17
C GLY A 266 35.24 -15.74 -2.85
N ASP A 267 33.97 -15.79 -2.47
CA ASP A 267 33.50 -16.61 -1.35
C ASP A 267 33.24 -18.05 -1.84
N VAL A 268 34.12 -18.97 -1.43
CA VAL A 268 34.07 -20.39 -1.82
C VAL A 268 33.21 -21.24 -0.89
N ALA A 269 32.74 -20.68 0.24
CA ALA A 269 31.92 -21.36 1.22
C ALA A 269 30.83 -20.40 1.75
N PRO A 270 29.95 -19.89 0.87
CA PRO A 270 28.93 -18.92 1.25
C PRO A 270 28.01 -19.44 2.34
N SER A 271 27.42 -18.53 3.10
CA SER A 271 26.30 -18.87 3.98
C SER A 271 25.22 -19.60 3.19
N ALA A 272 24.68 -20.66 3.78
CA ALA A 272 23.60 -21.42 3.16
C ALA A 272 22.20 -20.84 3.47
N TYR A 273 22.13 -19.82 4.35
CA TYR A 273 20.87 -19.25 4.79
C TYR A 273 20.40 -18.12 3.88
N PHE A 274 19.08 -18.08 3.69
CA PHE A 274 18.36 -17.09 2.90
C PHE A 274 17.64 -16.08 3.79
N ASP A 275 17.19 -16.51 4.98
CA ASP A 275 16.43 -15.70 5.91
C ASP A 275 16.77 -16.01 7.38
N VAL A 276 16.64 -15.01 8.24
CA VAL A 276 16.99 -15.04 9.66
C VAL A 276 15.89 -14.35 10.48
N ALA A 277 15.48 -14.95 11.59
CA ALA A 277 14.49 -14.35 12.50
C ALA A 277 15.10 -13.32 13.46
N PHE A 278 14.26 -12.54 14.15
CA PHE A 278 14.64 -11.60 15.23
C PHE A 278 15.46 -10.39 14.75
N ARG A 279 15.01 -9.77 13.65
CA ARG A 279 15.67 -8.66 12.96
C ARG A 279 15.09 -7.27 13.29
N SER A 280 14.76 -7.00 14.54
CA SER A 280 14.08 -5.74 14.93
C SER A 280 14.89 -4.47 14.63
N ALA A 281 16.21 -4.57 14.58
CA ALA A 281 17.14 -3.46 14.34
C ALA A 281 17.33 -3.11 12.85
N GLU A 282 16.71 -3.83 11.91
CA GLU A 282 16.83 -3.56 10.48
C GLU A 282 16.46 -2.11 10.18
N PRO A 283 17.34 -1.36 9.47
CA PRO A 283 17.07 0.03 9.20
C PRO A 283 15.88 0.14 8.26
N PHE A 284 15.21 1.28 8.37
CA PHE A 284 13.99 1.54 7.63
C PHE A 284 14.27 1.77 6.13
N ASP A 285 15.45 2.28 5.81
CA ASP A 285 15.87 2.64 4.46
C ASP A 285 16.20 1.44 3.54
N SER A 286 16.08 0.21 4.05
CA SER A 286 16.23 -1.03 3.27
C SER A 286 14.90 -1.41 2.58
N PRO A 287 14.86 -1.64 1.24
CA PRO A 287 13.64 -1.98 0.48
C PRO A 287 12.83 -3.15 1.04
N TRP A 288 13.52 -4.15 1.57
CA TRP A 288 12.93 -5.35 2.15
C TRP A 288 13.15 -5.44 3.66
N ARG A 289 13.71 -4.40 4.30
CA ARG A 289 14.16 -4.41 5.71
C ARG A 289 15.07 -5.60 6.04
N ASN A 290 16.09 -5.83 5.20
CA ASN A 290 16.99 -6.98 5.30
C ASN A 290 18.47 -6.66 5.05
N ASP A 291 18.88 -5.40 5.19
CA ASP A 291 20.26 -4.98 4.92
C ASP A 291 21.25 -5.47 5.97
N LEU A 292 20.86 -5.48 7.25
CA LEU A 292 21.69 -6.04 8.32
C LEU A 292 21.80 -7.56 8.15
N GLN A 293 20.70 -8.23 7.80
CA GLN A 293 20.70 -9.66 7.48
C GLN A 293 21.69 -9.98 6.37
N LYS A 294 21.58 -9.28 5.22
CA LYS A 294 22.45 -9.48 4.07
C LYS A 294 23.92 -9.37 4.43
N LYS A 295 24.29 -8.32 5.18
CA LYS A 295 25.67 -8.07 5.63
C LYS A 295 26.16 -9.15 6.58
N ALA A 296 25.34 -9.53 7.56
CA ALA A 296 25.67 -10.55 8.54
C ALA A 296 25.87 -11.94 7.90
N LEU A 297 24.99 -12.30 6.96
CA LEU A 297 25.13 -13.55 6.18
C LEU A 297 26.39 -13.52 5.30
N ALA A 298 26.72 -12.38 4.69
CA ALA A 298 27.97 -12.21 3.94
C ALA A 298 29.22 -12.24 4.84
N ALA A 299 29.08 -11.88 6.12
CA ALA A 299 30.12 -12.00 7.13
C ALA A 299 30.17 -13.38 7.79
N HIS A 300 29.26 -14.30 7.43
CA HIS A 300 29.09 -15.62 8.05
C HIS A 300 28.80 -15.60 9.55
N ASP A 301 28.32 -14.47 10.10
CA ASP A 301 28.07 -14.31 11.53
C ASP A 301 26.72 -13.61 11.75
N ILE A 302 25.76 -14.38 12.27
CA ILE A 302 24.41 -13.90 12.59
C ILE A 302 24.18 -13.79 14.10
N SER A 303 25.24 -13.65 14.90
CA SER A 303 25.17 -13.56 16.37
C SER A 303 24.24 -12.45 16.86
N GLY A 304 24.10 -11.37 16.09
CA GLY A 304 23.23 -10.24 16.40
C GLY A 304 21.73 -10.53 16.31
N PHE A 305 21.31 -11.62 15.65
CA PHE A 305 19.90 -11.94 15.43
C PHE A 305 19.44 -13.03 16.40
N SER A 306 18.79 -12.61 17.49
CA SER A 306 18.19 -13.51 18.47
C SER A 306 17.13 -12.82 19.31
N ALA A 307 16.27 -13.63 19.93
CA ALA A 307 15.41 -13.20 21.03
C ALA A 307 15.96 -13.73 22.37
N SER A 308 15.76 -12.95 23.42
CA SER A 308 15.87 -13.42 24.81
C SER A 308 14.46 -13.70 25.34
N VAL A 309 14.12 -14.98 25.45
CA VAL A 309 12.76 -15.44 25.76
C VAL A 309 12.64 -15.77 27.25
N ASP A 310 11.62 -15.22 27.89
CA ASP A 310 11.27 -15.41 29.30
C ASP A 310 10.27 -16.56 29.44
N PHE A 311 10.75 -17.73 29.84
CA PHE A 311 9.90 -18.91 30.02
C PHE A 311 9.01 -18.81 31.26
N THR A 312 9.29 -17.91 32.20
CA THR A 312 8.40 -17.63 33.33
C THR A 312 7.15 -16.87 32.88
N LYS A 313 7.26 -15.96 31.91
CA LYS A 313 6.12 -15.32 31.25
C LYS A 313 5.28 -16.31 30.45
N LEU A 314 5.93 -17.23 29.75
CA LEU A 314 5.23 -18.28 28.98
C LEU A 314 4.44 -19.21 29.90
N ALA A 315 5.05 -19.69 30.98
CA ALA A 315 4.40 -20.55 31.96
C ALA A 315 3.22 -19.87 32.67
N SER A 316 3.29 -18.54 32.89
CA SER A 316 2.23 -17.75 33.50
C SER A 316 1.16 -17.24 32.53
N GLY A 317 1.32 -17.46 31.22
CA GLY A 317 0.36 -17.03 30.21
C GLY A 317 0.27 -15.51 30.04
N VAL A 318 1.36 -14.77 30.30
CA VAL A 318 1.37 -13.31 30.22
C VAL A 318 1.11 -12.83 28.79
N ASN A 319 0.25 -11.82 28.66
CA ASN A 319 0.05 -11.04 27.44
C ASN A 319 0.87 -9.73 27.56
N ASP A 320 1.91 -9.58 26.75
CA ASP A 320 2.84 -8.44 26.74
C ASP A 320 3.33 -8.20 25.31
N ASP A 321 2.86 -7.12 24.69
CA ASP A 321 3.28 -6.68 23.34
C ASP A 321 4.67 -6.05 23.34
N MET A 322 5.32 -5.91 24.49
CA MET A 322 6.69 -5.41 24.62
C MET A 322 6.90 -4.02 24.01
N SER A 323 5.85 -3.20 23.87
CA SER A 323 5.84 -1.95 23.08
C SER A 323 6.87 -0.89 23.50
N ASN A 324 7.48 -1.03 24.68
CA ASN A 324 8.57 -0.18 25.17
C ASN A 324 9.97 -0.75 24.90
N ARG A 325 10.09 -1.80 24.08
CA ARG A 325 11.35 -2.47 23.74
C ARG A 325 11.60 -2.46 22.23
N PRO A 326 12.86 -2.48 21.78
CA PRO A 326 13.20 -2.48 20.35
C PRO A 326 12.54 -3.63 19.56
N GLU A 327 12.39 -4.79 20.17
CA GLU A 327 11.79 -5.99 19.57
C GLU A 327 10.27 -6.09 19.71
N GLY A 328 9.62 -5.16 20.40
CA GLY A 328 8.18 -5.22 20.66
C GLY A 328 7.31 -4.70 19.53
N VAL A 329 6.00 -4.73 19.74
CA VAL A 329 5.01 -4.20 18.80
C VAL A 329 4.98 -2.67 18.92
N PRO A 330 5.42 -1.93 17.88
CA PRO A 330 5.45 -0.47 17.94
C PRO A 330 4.03 0.11 17.93
N THR A 331 3.84 1.23 18.62
CA THR A 331 2.55 1.97 18.67
C THR A 331 2.57 3.27 17.86
N SER A 332 3.76 3.74 17.48
CA SER A 332 4.00 4.89 16.61
C SER A 332 5.31 4.70 15.83
N GLY A 333 5.55 5.54 14.82
CA GLY A 333 6.70 5.46 13.93
C GLY A 333 6.44 4.59 12.71
N PHE A 334 7.53 4.21 12.03
CA PHE A 334 7.49 3.33 10.86
C PHE A 334 7.21 1.88 11.27
N MET A 335 6.33 1.22 10.52
CA MET A 335 5.97 -0.18 10.70
C MET A 335 5.70 -0.83 9.35
N ASN A 336 6.32 -1.97 9.07
CA ASN A 336 5.86 -2.85 8.00
C ASN A 336 4.75 -3.71 8.54
N ARG A 337 3.54 -3.59 7.99
CA ARG A 337 2.39 -4.40 8.39
C ARG A 337 2.13 -5.48 7.36
N LEU A 338 1.84 -6.68 7.86
CA LEU A 338 1.33 -7.78 7.04
C LEU A 338 -0.19 -7.69 6.99
N PHE A 339 -0.77 -8.10 5.87
CA PHE A 339 -2.20 -8.36 5.75
C PHE A 339 -2.46 -9.61 4.91
N ALA A 340 -3.60 -10.24 5.17
CA ALA A 340 -4.10 -11.34 4.35
C ALA A 340 -4.91 -10.77 3.19
N SER A 341 -4.52 -11.07 1.96
CA SER A 341 -5.24 -10.60 0.77
C SER A 341 -6.39 -11.55 0.38
N GLN A 342 -7.41 -11.06 -0.31
CA GLN A 342 -8.46 -11.87 -0.91
C GLN A 342 -7.93 -12.80 -2.02
N PHE A 343 -6.67 -12.63 -2.43
CA PHE A 343 -6.09 -13.35 -3.55
C PHE A 343 -4.81 -14.09 -3.15
N GLU A 344 -4.76 -15.35 -3.56
CA GLU A 344 -3.53 -16.12 -3.72
C GLU A 344 -3.61 -16.86 -5.05
N VAL A 345 -2.90 -16.36 -6.07
CA VAL A 345 -2.89 -17.03 -7.38
C VAL A 345 -1.77 -18.07 -7.48
N ARG A 346 -0.66 -17.85 -6.76
CA ARG A 346 0.49 -18.74 -6.62
C ARG A 346 1.18 -18.46 -5.29
N GLN A 347 1.94 -19.43 -4.77
CA GLN A 347 2.89 -19.18 -3.69
C GLN A 347 4.20 -18.57 -4.25
N GLY A 348 4.96 -17.92 -3.37
CA GLY A 348 6.27 -17.34 -3.67
C GLY A 348 6.21 -16.16 -4.62
N ARG A 349 7.16 -16.10 -5.55
CA ARG A 349 7.28 -15.04 -6.56
C ARG A 349 6.85 -15.54 -7.93
N ARG A 350 6.63 -14.61 -8.86
CA ARG A 350 6.36 -14.92 -10.27
C ARG A 350 7.54 -15.67 -10.91
N LEU A 351 7.23 -16.71 -11.69
CA LEU A 351 8.21 -17.42 -12.52
C LEU A 351 8.05 -17.06 -14.00
N PRO A 352 9.11 -17.18 -14.82
CA PRO A 352 9.03 -16.91 -16.25
C PRO A 352 7.92 -17.67 -16.99
N GLY A 353 7.60 -18.89 -16.56
CA GLY A 353 6.55 -19.72 -17.14
C GLY A 353 5.11 -19.39 -16.69
N ASP A 354 4.93 -18.45 -15.76
CA ASP A 354 3.59 -18.09 -15.29
C ASP A 354 2.80 -17.25 -16.33
N PRO A 355 1.47 -17.40 -16.40
CA PRO A 355 0.62 -16.63 -17.31
C PRO A 355 0.75 -15.11 -17.17
N GLY A 356 0.52 -14.40 -18.28
CA GLY A 356 0.56 -12.93 -18.32
C GLY A 356 1.97 -12.37 -18.23
N ALA A 357 2.91 -12.97 -18.96
CA ALA A 357 4.30 -12.54 -18.92
C ALA A 357 4.51 -11.12 -19.46
N PRO A 358 5.41 -10.34 -18.83
CA PRO A 358 5.77 -9.02 -19.34
C PRO A 358 6.32 -9.13 -20.77
N PRO A 359 6.14 -8.10 -21.63
CA PRO A 359 6.67 -8.11 -22.99
C PRO A 359 8.18 -8.31 -23.03
N LEU A 360 8.68 -8.92 -24.11
CA LEU A 360 10.13 -9.08 -24.33
C LEU A 360 10.83 -7.73 -24.35
N GLY A 361 11.87 -7.56 -23.54
CA GLY A 361 12.69 -6.36 -23.47
C GLY A 361 12.24 -5.32 -22.44
N SER A 362 11.05 -5.49 -21.82
CA SER A 362 10.54 -4.59 -20.79
C SER A 362 11.37 -4.71 -19.52
N PHE A 363 11.35 -3.68 -18.69
CA PHE A 363 12.03 -3.70 -17.39
C PHE A 363 11.01 -4.00 -16.29
N THR A 364 11.33 -4.96 -15.42
CA THR A 364 10.52 -5.30 -14.24
C THR A 364 11.34 -5.25 -12.96
N GLN A 365 10.65 -5.09 -11.83
CA GLN A 365 11.25 -5.00 -10.51
C GLN A 365 11.96 -6.30 -10.11
N GLN A 366 11.39 -7.46 -10.45
CA GLN A 366 11.94 -8.76 -10.03
C GLN A 366 12.97 -9.37 -10.99
N ASN A 367 13.02 -8.95 -12.25
CA ASN A 367 13.84 -9.64 -13.26
C ASN A 367 14.68 -8.69 -14.12
N GLY A 368 14.67 -7.39 -13.81
CA GLY A 368 15.31 -6.38 -14.64
C GLY A 368 14.75 -6.45 -16.07
N ARG A 369 15.64 -6.41 -17.06
CA ARG A 369 15.23 -6.51 -18.47
C ARG A 369 14.82 -7.93 -18.82
N THR A 370 13.58 -8.10 -19.29
CA THR A 370 13.04 -9.43 -19.64
C THR A 370 13.74 -10.00 -20.89
N ALA A 371 14.19 -11.25 -20.79
CA ALA A 371 14.82 -11.98 -21.90
C ALA A 371 13.81 -12.77 -22.75
N PHE A 372 12.60 -12.96 -22.25
CA PHE A 372 11.48 -13.65 -22.88
C PHE A 372 10.19 -12.93 -22.50
N GLY A 373 9.16 -13.01 -23.34
CA GLY A 373 7.88 -12.36 -23.10
C GLY A 373 6.91 -12.58 -24.24
N THR A 374 5.64 -12.24 -24.00
CA THR A 374 4.58 -12.33 -25.01
C THR A 374 4.28 -10.95 -25.60
N GLY A 375 3.73 -10.91 -26.82
CA GLY A 375 3.42 -9.66 -27.52
C GLY A 375 4.62 -9.04 -28.24
N THR A 376 4.48 -7.79 -28.66
CA THR A 376 5.51 -6.99 -29.33
C THR A 376 6.69 -6.71 -28.39
N PRO A 377 7.96 -6.84 -28.82
CA PRO A 377 9.07 -6.38 -28.00
C PRO A 377 8.89 -4.91 -27.58
N SER A 378 9.19 -4.57 -26.32
CA SER A 378 8.98 -3.23 -25.78
C SER A 378 10.08 -2.91 -24.77
N GLY A 379 10.50 -1.64 -24.68
CA GLY A 379 11.46 -1.16 -23.69
C GLY A 379 10.83 -0.61 -22.41
N GLN A 380 9.50 -0.65 -22.27
CA GLN A 380 8.73 -0.02 -21.21
C GLN A 380 9.20 -0.36 -19.78
N PHE A 381 8.91 0.54 -18.84
CA PHE A 381 9.11 0.29 -17.41
C PHE A 381 7.82 -0.26 -16.80
N GLY A 382 7.91 -1.49 -16.32
CA GLY A 382 6.79 -2.28 -15.82
C GLY A 382 5.89 -2.81 -16.91
N TRP A 383 4.76 -3.40 -16.51
CA TRP A 383 3.74 -3.90 -17.43
C TRP A 383 2.37 -3.90 -16.74
N VAL A 384 1.30 -4.06 -17.50
CA VAL A 384 -0.04 -4.19 -16.90
C VAL A 384 -0.36 -5.68 -16.67
N CYS A 385 -0.43 -6.07 -15.40
CA CYS A 385 -0.83 -7.42 -14.98
C CYS A 385 -2.32 -7.42 -14.59
N ARG A 386 -3.18 -7.78 -15.55
CA ARG A 386 -4.64 -7.91 -15.38
C ARG A 386 -5.04 -9.16 -14.58
N ASP A 387 -6.34 -9.38 -14.44
CA ASP A 387 -6.93 -10.53 -13.72
C ASP A 387 -6.39 -11.91 -14.12
N SER A 388 -6.07 -12.11 -15.41
CA SER A 388 -5.55 -13.36 -15.97
C SER A 388 -4.04 -13.57 -15.76
N CYS A 389 -3.34 -12.57 -15.24
CA CYS A 389 -1.90 -12.57 -15.04
C CYS A 389 -1.52 -12.97 -13.61
N VAL A 390 -0.34 -13.59 -13.45
CA VAL A 390 0.30 -13.81 -12.14
C VAL A 390 1.20 -12.60 -11.86
N PRO A 391 0.91 -11.78 -10.83
CA PRO A 391 1.74 -10.63 -10.48
C PRO A 391 3.06 -11.09 -9.85
N ASP A 392 3.99 -10.16 -9.68
CA ASP A 392 5.32 -10.42 -9.13
C ASP A 392 5.29 -10.97 -7.69
N LEU A 393 4.35 -10.48 -6.88
CA LEU A 393 4.09 -10.95 -5.51
C LEU A 393 2.70 -11.62 -5.43
N PRO A 394 2.54 -12.87 -5.89
CA PRO A 394 1.25 -13.54 -6.01
C PRO A 394 0.70 -14.17 -4.73
N GLY A 395 1.47 -14.18 -3.64
CA GLY A 395 1.18 -14.90 -2.40
C GLY A 395 -0.02 -14.36 -1.61
N GLN A 396 -0.50 -15.17 -0.67
CA GLN A 396 -1.62 -14.86 0.23
C GLN A 396 -1.34 -13.70 1.20
N LEU A 397 -0.13 -13.66 1.75
CA LEU A 397 0.31 -12.59 2.65
C LEU A 397 0.96 -11.49 1.82
N GLN A 398 0.54 -10.26 2.08
CA GLN A 398 1.05 -9.05 1.46
C GLN A 398 1.46 -8.08 2.56
N ARG A 399 2.16 -7.00 2.19
CA ARG A 399 2.63 -6.00 3.14
C ARG A 399 2.37 -4.59 2.66
N TYR A 400 2.33 -3.66 3.60
CA TYR A 400 2.42 -2.23 3.34
C TYR A 400 3.25 -1.56 4.43
N LEU A 401 3.86 -0.43 4.12
CA LEU A 401 4.49 0.40 5.11
C LEU A 401 3.47 1.39 5.67
N VAL A 402 3.53 1.62 6.98
CA VAL A 402 2.82 2.73 7.61
C VAL A 402 3.73 3.55 8.51
N TYR A 403 3.52 4.86 8.51
CA TYR A 403 4.00 5.76 9.55
C TYR A 403 2.82 6.25 10.40
N VAL A 404 2.87 5.99 11.70
CA VAL A 404 1.87 6.45 12.67
C VAL A 404 2.50 7.54 13.55
N PRO A 405 1.93 8.75 13.61
CA PRO A 405 2.51 9.83 14.40
C PRO A 405 2.39 9.51 15.90
N ALA A 406 3.38 9.93 16.69
CA ALA A 406 3.33 9.87 18.15
C ALA A 406 2.42 10.98 18.75
N LEU A 407 1.33 11.30 18.03
CA LEU A 407 0.32 12.28 18.39
C LEU A 407 -0.98 11.54 18.73
N PRO A 408 -1.78 12.01 19.71
CA PRO A 408 -3.04 11.38 20.05
C PRO A 408 -4.00 11.38 18.86
N ALA A 409 -4.70 10.26 18.66
CA ALA A 409 -5.72 10.15 17.63
C ALA A 409 -6.86 11.17 17.88
N PRO A 410 -7.28 11.95 16.88
CA PRO A 410 -8.48 12.77 16.99
C PRO A 410 -9.73 11.93 17.33
N ALA A 411 -10.78 12.59 17.83
CA ALA A 411 -12.03 11.91 18.22
C ALA A 411 -12.66 11.08 17.07
N ASN A 412 -12.54 11.55 15.84
CA ASN A 412 -13.03 10.86 14.64
C ASN A 412 -11.96 9.97 13.96
N GLY A 413 -10.74 9.95 14.47
CA GLY A 413 -9.60 9.22 13.90
C GLY A 413 -8.56 10.10 13.20
N TYR A 414 -7.43 9.50 12.85
CA TYR A 414 -6.38 10.14 12.06
C TYR A 414 -6.87 10.41 10.63
N ALA A 415 -6.37 11.48 10.02
CA ALA A 415 -6.42 11.58 8.56
C ALA A 415 -5.52 10.49 7.95
N THR A 416 -5.67 10.22 6.65
CA THR A 416 -4.89 9.21 5.94
C THR A 416 -4.34 9.77 4.65
N LEU A 417 -3.04 9.57 4.40
CA LEU A 417 -2.44 9.77 3.08
C LEU A 417 -1.97 8.40 2.57
N LEU A 418 -2.61 7.91 1.50
CA LEU A 418 -2.17 6.73 0.77
C LEU A 418 -1.17 7.16 -0.29
N TRP A 419 0.01 6.56 -0.29
CA TRP A 419 1.09 6.81 -1.21
C TRP A 419 1.35 5.59 -2.08
N THR A 420 1.29 5.77 -3.39
CA THR A 420 1.67 4.79 -4.39
C THR A 420 3.05 5.15 -4.95
N PRO A 421 4.11 4.39 -4.64
CA PRO A 421 5.46 4.65 -5.13
C PRO A 421 5.58 4.42 -6.64
N GLY A 422 6.65 4.97 -7.22
CA GLY A 422 6.97 4.85 -8.64
C GLY A 422 7.52 3.48 -9.04
N TYR A 423 7.95 3.37 -10.29
CA TYR A 423 8.38 2.11 -10.89
C TYR A 423 9.52 1.47 -10.10
N ALA A 424 9.29 0.25 -9.64
CA ALA A 424 10.24 -0.57 -8.89
C ALA A 424 10.82 0.10 -7.63
N GLN A 425 10.23 1.21 -7.17
CA GLN A 425 10.60 1.85 -5.91
C GLN A 425 9.87 1.19 -4.76
N SER A 426 10.44 1.27 -3.57
CA SER A 426 9.76 0.95 -2.32
C SER A 426 9.72 2.18 -1.42
N ALA A 427 8.95 2.09 -0.34
CA ALA A 427 8.69 3.22 0.55
C ALA A 427 9.95 3.87 1.15
N ASN A 428 11.03 3.11 1.29
CA ASN A 428 12.34 3.60 1.72
C ASN A 428 12.96 4.61 0.74
N ASP A 429 12.73 4.47 -0.58
CA ASP A 429 13.29 5.34 -1.61
C ASP A 429 12.68 6.77 -1.54
N GLN A 430 11.59 6.93 -0.79
CA GLN A 430 10.90 8.21 -0.55
C GLN A 430 11.29 8.84 0.80
N VAL A 431 12.15 8.18 1.57
CA VAL A 431 12.62 8.63 2.89
C VAL A 431 14.14 8.86 2.91
N GLU A 432 14.91 8.13 2.10
CA GLU A 432 16.37 8.28 2.00
C GLU A 432 16.83 8.97 0.70
N ASP A 433 18.05 9.52 0.70
CA ASP A 433 18.66 10.24 -0.43
C ASP A 433 18.79 9.36 -1.69
N PRO A 434 18.23 9.75 -2.86
CA PRO A 434 18.36 9.01 -4.12
C PRO A 434 19.77 9.02 -4.72
N GLY A 435 20.75 9.65 -4.06
CA GLY A 435 22.16 9.46 -4.39
C GLY A 435 22.57 10.23 -5.63
N TYR A 436 22.86 11.52 -5.44
CA TYR A 436 23.90 12.19 -6.23
C TYR A 436 24.91 12.78 -5.25
N THR A 437 25.81 11.91 -4.79
CA THR A 437 26.95 12.17 -3.89
C THR A 437 26.61 12.43 -2.43
N GLU A 438 27.30 11.73 -1.53
CA GLU A 438 27.29 11.87 -0.05
C GLU A 438 27.74 13.28 0.46
N THR A 439 27.72 14.29 -0.40
CA THR A 439 28.33 15.60 -0.14
C THR A 439 27.47 16.51 0.75
N PHE A 440 26.20 16.15 1.00
CA PHE A 440 25.28 16.93 1.84
C PHE A 440 24.59 16.03 2.88
N PRO A 441 24.59 16.40 4.18
CA PRO A 441 23.93 15.61 5.22
C PRO A 441 22.42 15.54 4.96
N ALA A 442 21.83 14.37 5.18
CA ALA A 442 20.39 14.14 5.08
C ALA A 442 19.63 15.09 6.03
N GLY A 443 18.99 16.12 5.46
CA GLY A 443 17.99 16.92 6.17
C GLY A 443 16.68 16.14 6.36
N ASP A 444 15.68 16.77 6.99
CA ASP A 444 14.34 16.19 7.22
C ASP A 444 13.49 16.20 5.93
N LYS A 445 13.90 15.40 4.93
CA LYS A 445 13.21 15.20 3.63
C LYS A 445 12.01 14.25 3.74
N ASP A 446 11.73 13.73 4.92
CA ASP A 446 10.83 12.60 5.12
C ASP A 446 9.37 13.03 4.93
N LEU A 447 8.82 12.71 3.75
CA LEU A 447 7.40 12.91 3.42
C LEU A 447 6.50 12.41 4.55
N PHE A 448 6.78 11.21 5.06
CA PHE A 448 5.92 10.54 6.02
C PHE A 448 5.86 11.33 7.33
N ARG A 449 7.02 11.74 7.88
CA ARG A 449 7.06 12.57 9.09
C ARG A 449 6.44 13.95 8.87
N GLN A 450 6.76 14.61 7.75
CA GLN A 450 6.29 15.96 7.44
C GLN A 450 4.77 16.02 7.27
N ILE A 451 4.16 14.99 6.69
CA ILE A 451 2.71 14.86 6.61
C ILE A 451 2.11 14.40 7.95
N ALA A 452 2.68 13.38 8.59
CA ALA A 452 2.07 12.71 9.73
C ALA A 452 2.05 13.54 11.02
N ASN A 453 3.14 14.28 11.29
CA ASN A 453 3.35 14.96 12.57
C ASN A 453 2.70 16.35 12.65
N ARG A 454 1.79 16.65 11.72
CA ARG A 454 0.99 17.87 11.70
C ARG A 454 -0.02 17.87 12.84
N THR A 455 0.12 18.79 13.77
CA THR A 455 -0.75 18.85 14.98
C THR A 455 -2.18 19.26 14.67
N ASP A 456 -2.39 20.02 13.58
CA ASP A 456 -3.69 20.42 13.05
C ASP A 456 -4.40 19.28 12.30
N ALA A 457 -3.64 18.32 11.77
CA ALA A 457 -4.16 17.15 11.08
C ALA A 457 -3.25 15.93 11.27
N PRO A 458 -3.23 15.29 12.47
CA PRO A 458 -2.44 14.09 12.68
C PRO A 458 -2.84 13.01 11.67
N THR A 459 -1.85 12.52 10.92
CA THR A 459 -2.09 11.72 9.71
C THR A 459 -1.34 10.40 9.79
N VAL A 460 -2.02 9.30 9.48
CA VAL A 460 -1.37 8.01 9.20
C VAL A 460 -1.01 7.98 7.72
N VAL A 461 0.27 7.84 7.42
CA VAL A 461 0.78 7.77 6.04
C VAL A 461 1.06 6.32 5.67
N ILE A 462 0.47 5.83 4.59
CA ILE A 462 0.50 4.43 4.16
C ILE A 462 1.14 4.36 2.78
N ASP A 463 2.23 3.62 2.64
CA ASP A 463 2.85 3.30 1.34
C ASP A 463 2.54 1.86 0.98
N VAL A 464 1.97 1.67 -0.21
CA VAL A 464 1.45 0.37 -0.66
C VAL A 464 2.46 -0.32 -1.58
N ASP A 465 2.89 -1.51 -1.16
CA ASP A 465 3.66 -2.44 -1.99
C ASP A 465 2.68 -3.19 -2.90
N GLY A 466 2.40 -2.64 -4.08
CA GLY A 466 1.31 -2.99 -5.01
C GLY A 466 1.45 -4.36 -5.67
N ARG A 467 1.85 -5.41 -4.93
CA ARG A 467 2.20 -6.75 -5.44
C ARG A 467 3.31 -6.73 -6.50
N GLY A 468 4.21 -5.75 -6.39
CA GLY A 468 5.15 -5.32 -7.43
C GLY A 468 4.74 -3.94 -7.96
N ASN A 469 5.55 -2.91 -7.71
CA ASN A 469 5.23 -1.51 -8.05
C ASN A 469 5.44 -1.19 -9.55
N ASP A 470 5.64 -2.22 -10.34
CA ASP A 470 5.78 -2.19 -11.79
C ASP A 470 4.52 -2.66 -12.53
N ASN A 471 3.44 -2.97 -11.79
CA ASN A 471 2.16 -3.45 -12.34
C ASN A 471 1.14 -2.31 -12.63
N TRP A 472 1.56 -1.05 -12.45
CA TRP A 472 0.79 0.16 -12.73
C TRP A 472 -0.59 0.23 -12.06
N TYR A 473 -0.76 -0.46 -10.93
CA TYR A 473 -2.00 -0.49 -10.14
C TYR A 473 -3.22 -0.98 -10.94
N TYR A 474 -2.99 -1.92 -11.85
CA TYR A 474 -4.00 -2.74 -12.50
C TYR A 474 -4.16 -4.09 -11.79
N GLY A 475 -5.31 -4.73 -11.99
CA GLY A 475 -5.61 -6.03 -11.42
C GLY A 475 -5.38 -6.07 -9.93
N ARG A 476 -4.69 -7.11 -9.47
CA ARG A 476 -4.41 -7.34 -8.05
C ARG A 476 -3.46 -6.29 -7.46
N SER A 477 -2.62 -5.64 -8.28
CA SER A 477 -1.78 -4.52 -7.84
C SER A 477 -2.61 -3.32 -7.38
N GLY A 478 -3.64 -2.96 -8.15
CA GLY A 478 -4.59 -1.93 -7.74
C GLY A 478 -5.44 -2.35 -6.54
N ALA A 479 -5.79 -3.64 -6.45
CA ALA A 479 -6.57 -4.17 -5.35
C ALA A 479 -5.84 -4.04 -4.01
N SER A 480 -4.50 -4.24 -4.00
CA SER A 480 -3.66 -4.05 -2.81
C SER A 480 -3.81 -2.68 -2.15
N VAL A 481 -4.11 -1.61 -2.90
CA VAL A 481 -4.34 -0.28 -2.33
C VAL A 481 -5.57 -0.26 -1.41
N PHE A 482 -6.67 -0.87 -1.87
CA PHE A 482 -7.91 -0.95 -1.07
C PHE A 482 -7.80 -1.99 0.05
N GLU A 483 -7.09 -3.09 -0.15
CA GLU A 483 -6.85 -4.09 0.89
C GLU A 483 -5.96 -3.55 2.01
N ALA A 484 -4.88 -2.82 1.67
CA ALA A 484 -4.03 -2.13 2.64
C ALA A 484 -4.80 -1.07 3.42
N LEU A 485 -5.63 -0.25 2.74
CA LEU A 485 -6.51 0.70 3.41
C LEU A 485 -7.52 0.00 4.33
N ALA A 486 -8.08 -1.14 3.91
CA ALA A 486 -9.01 -1.93 4.73
C ALA A 486 -8.34 -2.52 5.98
N ASP A 487 -7.11 -3.07 5.87
CA ASP A 487 -6.33 -3.52 7.04
C ASP A 487 -6.01 -2.34 7.96
N ALA A 488 -5.53 -1.23 7.40
CA ALA A 488 -5.18 -0.04 8.16
C ALA A 488 -6.38 0.56 8.92
N ARG A 489 -7.59 0.54 8.33
CA ARG A 489 -8.83 0.97 9.01
C ARG A 489 -9.22 0.05 10.18
N ARG A 490 -8.78 -1.21 10.19
CA ARG A 490 -8.97 -2.14 11.32
C ARG A 490 -7.88 -1.98 12.38
N ALA A 491 -6.66 -1.71 11.96
CA ALA A 491 -5.50 -1.58 12.83
C ALA A 491 -5.43 -0.21 13.52
N PHE A 492 -5.86 0.84 12.83
CA PHE A 492 -5.79 2.23 13.27
C PHE A 492 -7.16 2.89 13.19
N LYS A 493 -7.43 3.81 14.13
CA LYS A 493 -8.63 4.63 14.09
C LYS A 493 -8.47 5.69 13.00
N LEU A 494 -8.88 5.38 11.77
CA LEU A 494 -8.79 6.28 10.62
C LEU A 494 -10.14 6.95 10.33
N ASP A 495 -10.10 8.22 9.96
CA ASP A 495 -11.26 8.98 9.53
C ASP A 495 -11.47 8.78 8.01
N ALA A 496 -12.48 7.97 7.65
CA ALA A 496 -12.76 7.64 6.27
C ALA A 496 -13.13 8.86 5.39
N SER A 497 -13.54 9.99 6.00
CA SER A 497 -13.83 11.23 5.27
C SER A 497 -12.58 12.07 4.95
N ARG A 498 -11.42 11.72 5.53
CA ARG A 498 -10.13 12.40 5.37
C ARG A 498 -9.05 11.45 4.83
N THR A 499 -9.41 10.67 3.81
CA THR A 499 -8.49 9.80 3.07
C THR A 499 -8.03 10.51 1.81
N VAL A 500 -6.72 10.71 1.63
CA VAL A 500 -6.10 11.37 0.47
C VAL A 500 -5.36 10.32 -0.37
N MET A 501 -5.56 10.33 -1.68
CA MET A 501 -4.78 9.51 -2.61
C MET A 501 -3.56 10.29 -3.10
N SER A 502 -2.40 9.66 -3.14
CA SER A 502 -1.18 10.28 -3.63
C SER A 502 -0.19 9.29 -4.19
N GLY A 503 0.79 9.77 -4.95
CA GLY A 503 1.85 8.92 -5.47
C GLY A 503 2.84 9.70 -6.31
N PHE A 504 3.87 8.98 -6.79
CA PHE A 504 4.96 9.52 -7.60
C PHE A 504 5.17 8.71 -8.90
N SER A 505 5.46 9.38 -10.03
CA SER A 505 5.80 8.72 -11.31
C SER A 505 4.71 7.75 -11.81
N SER A 506 5.03 6.48 -12.12
CA SER A 506 4.02 5.44 -12.41
C SER A 506 3.04 5.22 -11.24
N GLY A 507 3.47 5.48 -10.01
CA GLY A 507 2.65 5.57 -8.82
C GLY A 507 1.68 6.74 -8.85
N ALA A 508 2.07 7.90 -9.37
CA ALA A 508 1.19 9.04 -9.57
C ALA A 508 0.15 8.77 -10.69
N TYR A 509 0.50 7.98 -11.71
CA TYR A 509 -0.47 7.42 -12.65
C TYR A 509 -1.49 6.54 -11.91
N GLY A 510 -1.02 5.60 -11.07
CA GLY A 510 -1.89 4.76 -10.25
C GLY A 510 -2.81 5.56 -9.31
N ALA A 511 -2.28 6.59 -8.67
CA ALA A 511 -3.03 7.52 -7.83
C ALA A 511 -4.15 8.23 -8.61
N ASN A 512 -3.86 8.74 -9.80
CA ASN A 512 -4.88 9.30 -10.68
C ASN A 512 -5.91 8.24 -11.12
N LYS A 513 -5.47 7.09 -11.64
CA LYS A 513 -6.34 6.00 -12.07
C LYS A 513 -7.35 5.63 -11.00
N LEU A 514 -6.88 5.32 -9.79
CA LEU A 514 -7.73 4.86 -8.69
C LEU A 514 -8.62 5.98 -8.15
N SER A 515 -8.10 7.21 -8.03
CA SER A 515 -8.90 8.35 -7.54
C SER A 515 -9.96 8.84 -8.53
N LEU A 516 -9.75 8.64 -9.84
CA LEU A 516 -10.74 8.97 -10.87
C LEU A 516 -11.77 7.85 -11.09
N GLN A 517 -11.38 6.59 -10.90
CA GLN A 517 -12.31 5.45 -10.96
C GLN A 517 -13.20 5.36 -9.71
N PHE A 518 -12.65 5.66 -8.53
CA PHE A 518 -13.32 5.56 -7.23
C PHE A 518 -13.29 6.90 -6.48
N PRO A 519 -13.85 7.98 -7.05
CA PRO A 519 -13.69 9.33 -6.54
C PRO A 519 -14.34 9.57 -5.18
N ASP A 520 -15.27 8.72 -4.77
CA ASP A 520 -15.97 8.83 -3.48
C ASP A 520 -15.18 8.29 -2.29
N VAL A 521 -14.06 7.59 -2.54
CA VAL A 521 -13.16 7.11 -1.47
C VAL A 521 -12.24 8.21 -0.97
N PHE A 522 -11.80 9.10 -1.87
CA PHE A 522 -10.71 10.03 -1.59
C PHE A 522 -11.18 11.47 -1.56
N SER A 523 -10.93 12.10 -0.42
CA SER A 523 -11.22 13.51 -0.13
C SER A 523 -10.47 14.50 -1.03
N LYS A 524 -9.22 14.16 -1.38
CA LYS A 524 -8.28 14.95 -2.18
C LYS A 524 -7.32 14.01 -2.93
N ALA A 525 -6.64 14.53 -3.94
CA ALA A 525 -5.54 13.87 -4.63
C ALA A 525 -4.26 14.72 -4.61
N PHE A 526 -3.11 14.12 -4.29
CA PHE A 526 -1.79 14.75 -4.47
C PHE A 526 -0.95 13.94 -5.47
N ILE A 527 -0.73 14.51 -6.65
CA ILE A 527 -0.08 13.86 -7.79
C ILE A 527 1.31 14.44 -7.95
N CYS A 528 2.34 13.67 -7.61
CA CYS A 528 3.73 14.08 -7.77
C CYS A 528 4.26 13.52 -9.10
N ASP A 529 4.23 14.34 -10.15
CA ASP A 529 4.80 14.00 -11.45
C ASP A 529 4.26 12.71 -12.09
N GLY A 530 3.02 12.76 -12.57
CA GLY A 530 2.32 11.59 -13.12
C GLY A 530 2.45 11.44 -14.63
N LEU A 531 2.49 10.19 -15.09
CA LEU A 531 2.29 9.83 -16.51
C LEU A 531 0.82 9.98 -16.91
N ASN A 532 0.53 10.10 -18.21
CA ASN A 532 -0.84 10.20 -18.71
C ASN A 532 -1.41 8.89 -19.27
N GLU A 533 -0.54 7.95 -19.63
CA GLU A 533 -0.86 6.63 -20.21
C GLU A 533 0.03 5.58 -19.54
N ALA A 534 -0.42 4.32 -19.54
CA ALA A 534 0.26 3.20 -18.88
C ALA A 534 0.23 1.94 -19.74
N PRO A 535 1.26 1.06 -19.64
CA PRO A 535 2.63 1.37 -19.22
C PRO A 535 3.26 2.46 -20.09
N SER A 536 4.43 2.97 -19.71
CA SER A 536 5.15 4.02 -20.46
C SER A 536 6.66 3.83 -20.39
N PHE A 537 7.39 4.39 -21.35
CA PHE A 537 8.86 4.53 -21.28
C PHE A 537 9.25 5.98 -20.99
N PRO A 538 9.87 6.26 -19.85
CA PRO A 538 10.31 7.61 -19.53
C PRO A 538 11.36 8.17 -20.51
N GLY A 539 11.22 9.44 -20.90
CA GLY A 539 12.21 10.17 -21.73
C GLY A 539 12.14 9.99 -23.26
N ILE A 540 11.37 9.02 -23.77
CA ILE A 540 11.11 8.84 -25.22
C ILE A 540 9.66 9.22 -25.59
N ASN A 541 8.75 9.06 -24.63
CA ASN A 541 7.33 9.32 -24.82
C ASN A 541 7.06 10.83 -24.87
N GLY A 542 6.25 11.25 -25.86
CA GLY A 542 6.04 12.65 -26.28
C GLY A 542 6.72 13.05 -27.59
N ILE A 543 7.84 12.42 -27.99
CA ILE A 543 8.47 12.61 -29.31
C ILE A 543 8.16 11.42 -30.24
N ALA A 544 8.26 10.18 -29.73
CA ALA A 544 7.96 8.98 -30.51
C ALA A 544 6.44 8.75 -30.71
N ASP A 545 5.60 9.14 -29.75
CA ASP A 545 4.14 8.87 -29.73
C ASP A 545 3.33 9.67 -30.76
N THR A 546 3.94 10.69 -31.36
CA THR A 546 3.35 11.46 -32.47
C THR A 546 3.64 10.85 -33.84
N THR A 547 4.45 9.80 -33.89
CA THR A 547 4.80 9.10 -35.14
C THR A 547 4.03 7.79 -35.26
N TYR A 548 3.74 7.34 -36.48
CA TYR A 548 2.99 6.10 -36.79
C TYR A 548 3.67 4.80 -36.28
N VAL A 549 4.79 4.93 -35.56
CA VAL A 549 5.67 3.84 -35.15
C VAL A 549 5.85 3.93 -33.64
N ASP A 550 4.75 3.77 -32.90
CA ASP A 550 4.79 3.43 -31.48
C ASP A 550 5.31 2.00 -31.33
N THR A 551 6.62 1.84 -31.46
CA THR A 551 7.30 0.52 -31.40
C THR A 551 8.14 0.34 -30.15
N ALA A 552 8.12 1.31 -29.22
CA ALA A 552 8.92 1.26 -28.00
C ALA A 552 8.12 0.83 -26.77
N THR A 553 6.81 1.14 -26.70
CA THR A 553 5.94 0.85 -25.55
C THR A 553 4.71 0.07 -25.99
N GLN A 554 4.18 -0.83 -25.16
CA GLN A 554 2.83 -1.38 -25.35
C GLN A 554 1.86 -0.73 -24.37
N HIS A 555 1.17 0.33 -24.80
CA HIS A 555 0.17 0.97 -23.97
C HIS A 555 -1.05 0.08 -23.76
N GLU A 556 -1.56 0.08 -22.53
CA GLU A 556 -2.79 -0.61 -22.16
C GLU A 556 -4.00 0.13 -22.77
N PRO A 557 -4.91 -0.55 -23.47
CA PRO A 557 -6.08 0.08 -24.06
C PRO A 557 -6.92 0.84 -23.02
N GLY A 558 -7.30 2.08 -23.35
CA GLY A 558 -8.09 2.94 -22.47
C GLY A 558 -7.34 3.47 -21.25
N SER A 559 -6.01 3.31 -21.17
CA SER A 559 -5.16 3.75 -20.06
C SER A 559 -5.03 5.28 -19.93
N ARG A 560 -5.43 6.07 -20.92
CA ARG A 560 -5.28 7.53 -20.88
C ARG A 560 -6.11 8.17 -19.78
N LEU A 561 -5.48 9.03 -18.96
CA LEU A 561 -6.12 9.67 -17.81
C LEU A 561 -6.89 10.95 -18.17
N THR A 562 -6.44 11.76 -19.13
CA THR A 562 -7.11 13.03 -19.51
C THR A 562 -8.62 12.87 -19.73
N PRO A 563 -9.11 11.84 -20.46
CA PRO A 563 -10.55 11.65 -20.66
C PRO A 563 -11.34 11.37 -19.37
N LEU A 564 -10.69 10.94 -18.29
CA LEU A 564 -11.33 10.61 -17.01
C LEU A 564 -11.42 11.79 -16.04
N LEU A 565 -10.74 12.90 -16.33
CA LEU A 565 -10.71 14.07 -15.45
C LEU A 565 -12.08 14.62 -15.04
N PRO A 566 -13.16 14.54 -15.85
CA PRO A 566 -14.49 14.96 -15.37
C PRO A 566 -14.95 14.27 -14.08
N SER A 567 -14.50 13.03 -13.80
CA SER A 567 -14.75 12.33 -12.53
C SER A 567 -14.17 13.04 -11.30
N ARG A 568 -13.28 14.02 -11.49
CA ARG A 568 -12.62 14.80 -10.43
C ARG A 568 -13.43 16.01 -9.94
N ARG A 569 -14.63 16.28 -10.48
CA ARG A 569 -15.43 17.48 -10.16
C ARG A 569 -15.47 17.86 -8.68
N ASN A 570 -15.55 16.87 -7.80
CA ASN A 570 -15.70 17.06 -6.35
C ASN A 570 -14.48 16.59 -5.53
N GLN A 571 -13.32 16.44 -6.17
CA GLN A 571 -12.09 15.99 -5.54
C GLN A 571 -10.96 17.00 -5.86
N PRO A 572 -10.58 17.86 -4.91
CA PRO A 572 -9.49 18.80 -5.12
C PRO A 572 -8.17 18.09 -5.40
N VAL A 573 -7.36 18.64 -6.31
CA VAL A 573 -6.06 18.08 -6.68
C VAL A 573 -4.91 19.08 -6.54
N LEU A 574 -3.81 18.61 -5.96
CA LEU A 574 -2.49 19.23 -6.09
C LEU A 574 -1.70 18.38 -7.08
N GLU A 575 -1.19 18.98 -8.14
CA GLU A 575 -0.38 18.29 -9.13
C GLU A 575 0.94 19.02 -9.35
N TRP A 576 2.05 18.30 -9.21
CA TRP A 576 3.40 18.82 -9.40
C TRP A 576 3.97 18.34 -10.73
N ALA A 577 4.72 19.21 -11.39
CA ALA A 577 5.42 18.92 -12.63
C ALA A 577 6.80 19.60 -12.65
N GLY A 578 7.81 18.90 -13.17
CA GLY A 578 9.14 19.45 -13.33
C GLY A 578 9.40 19.98 -14.74
N LEU A 579 9.95 21.20 -14.89
CA LEU A 579 10.29 21.73 -16.21
C LEU A 579 11.43 20.98 -16.94
N PRO A 580 12.55 20.64 -16.28
CA PRO A 580 13.67 19.90 -16.87
C PRO A 580 13.57 18.40 -16.61
N ASP A 581 12.36 17.89 -16.33
CA ASP A 581 12.15 16.46 -16.10
C ASP A 581 12.44 15.66 -17.38
N ASP A 582 13.42 14.76 -17.28
CA ASP A 582 13.95 13.95 -18.37
C ASP A 582 13.31 12.55 -18.45
N TYR A 583 12.47 12.17 -17.48
CA TYR A 583 11.70 10.92 -17.45
C TYR A 583 10.25 11.16 -17.87
N ILE A 584 9.60 12.17 -17.29
CA ILE A 584 8.25 12.60 -17.62
C ILE A 584 8.32 14.02 -18.17
N PRO A 585 8.45 14.17 -19.51
CA PRO A 585 8.46 15.49 -20.14
C PRO A 585 7.28 16.35 -19.69
N TYR A 586 7.56 17.60 -19.31
CA TYR A 586 6.61 18.55 -18.73
C TYR A 586 5.28 18.70 -19.51
N ASN A 587 5.29 18.48 -20.84
CA ASN A 587 4.07 18.54 -21.65
C ASN A 587 3.02 17.48 -21.25
N ILE A 588 3.42 16.37 -20.64
CA ILE A 588 2.52 15.30 -20.17
C ILE A 588 1.64 15.78 -19.02
N PRO A 589 2.18 16.24 -17.86
CA PRO A 589 1.36 16.83 -16.80
C PRO A 589 0.71 18.16 -17.23
N ARG A 590 1.36 18.93 -18.11
CA ARG A 590 0.76 20.17 -18.66
C ARG A 590 -0.56 19.91 -19.41
N GLU A 591 -0.66 18.82 -20.17
CA GLU A 591 -1.92 18.46 -20.85
C GLU A 591 -3.09 18.35 -19.85
N ARG A 592 -2.87 17.75 -18.67
CA ARG A 592 -3.89 17.67 -17.62
C ARG A 592 -4.16 19.03 -16.98
N ALA A 593 -3.11 19.85 -16.77
CA ALA A 593 -3.26 21.21 -16.27
C ALA A 593 -4.12 22.09 -17.18
N ASP A 594 -3.98 21.95 -18.50
CA ASP A 594 -4.80 22.67 -19.47
C ASP A 594 -6.29 22.27 -19.39
N VAL A 595 -6.58 21.00 -19.09
CA VAL A 595 -7.95 20.55 -18.83
C VAL A 595 -8.48 21.12 -17.51
N TYR A 596 -7.66 21.19 -16.45
CA TYR A 596 -8.06 21.85 -15.20
C TYR A 596 -8.38 23.33 -15.44
N LEU A 597 -7.54 24.01 -16.23
CA LEU A 597 -7.69 25.42 -16.57
C LEU A 597 -8.97 25.67 -17.38
N ALA A 598 -9.30 24.79 -18.33
CA ALA A 598 -10.49 24.89 -19.17
C ALA A 598 -11.79 24.54 -18.43
N GLY A 599 -11.74 23.64 -17.44
CA GLY A 599 -12.91 23.18 -16.68
C GLY A 599 -13.13 23.89 -15.34
N ASP A 600 -14.14 23.48 -14.57
CA ASP A 600 -14.46 23.99 -13.23
C ASP A 600 -13.94 23.04 -12.13
N TYR A 601 -12.62 23.01 -11.98
CA TYR A 601 -11.93 22.17 -11.00
C TYR A 601 -11.39 22.98 -9.82
N ASP A 602 -11.35 22.35 -8.64
CA ASP A 602 -10.53 22.80 -7.52
C ASP A 602 -9.13 22.21 -7.68
N TYR A 603 -8.17 23.03 -8.07
CA TYR A 603 -6.82 22.55 -8.39
C TYR A 603 -5.72 23.53 -8.00
N ASP A 604 -4.55 22.97 -7.75
CA ASP A 604 -3.27 23.65 -7.65
C ASP A 604 -2.27 22.90 -8.54
N PHE A 605 -1.82 23.53 -9.62
CA PHE A 605 -0.79 22.98 -10.50
C PHE A 605 0.52 23.72 -10.26
N VAL A 606 1.51 23.02 -9.70
CA VAL A 606 2.81 23.59 -9.33
C VAL A 606 3.87 23.14 -10.34
N SER A 607 4.47 24.11 -11.03
CA SER A 607 5.58 23.89 -11.95
C SER A 607 6.89 24.23 -11.25
N TRP A 608 7.69 23.21 -10.96
CA TRP A 608 8.99 23.37 -10.35
C TRP A 608 10.06 23.73 -11.39
N LEU A 609 11.02 24.56 -10.98
CA LEU A 609 12.04 25.13 -11.85
C LEU A 609 13.44 24.69 -11.42
N GLY A 610 14.36 24.55 -12.38
CA GLY A 610 15.78 24.32 -12.12
C GLY A 610 16.14 22.88 -11.72
N ALA A 611 17.34 22.67 -11.19
CA ALA A 611 17.86 21.32 -10.92
C ALA A 611 17.01 20.50 -9.92
N SER A 612 16.21 21.16 -9.08
CA SER A 612 15.29 20.53 -8.14
C SER A 612 14.05 19.91 -8.77
N SER A 613 13.83 20.17 -10.06
CA SER A 613 12.68 19.70 -10.83
C SER A 613 13.02 18.58 -11.81
N GLU A 614 14.18 17.95 -11.64
CA GLU A 614 14.47 16.67 -12.27
C GLU A 614 13.63 15.56 -11.59
N HIS A 615 13.29 14.52 -12.34
CA HIS A 615 12.31 13.50 -11.97
C HIS A 615 12.56 12.84 -10.63
N VAL A 616 13.77 12.34 -10.40
CA VAL A 616 14.12 11.61 -9.18
C VAL A 616 14.43 12.55 -8.02
N VAL A 617 14.59 13.85 -8.28
CA VAL A 617 14.82 14.87 -7.25
C VAL A 617 13.52 15.47 -6.74
N MET A 618 12.58 15.85 -7.62
CA MET A 618 11.44 16.73 -7.27
C MET A 618 10.60 16.22 -6.10
N CYS A 619 10.24 14.94 -6.14
CA CYS A 619 9.43 14.28 -5.12
C CYS A 619 10.25 13.65 -3.99
N ALA A 620 11.56 13.91 -3.94
CA ALA A 620 12.46 13.50 -2.87
C ALA A 620 13.20 14.69 -2.21
N ASN A 621 13.00 15.91 -2.72
CA ASN A 621 13.76 17.09 -2.31
C ASN A 621 13.30 17.73 -0.99
N GLY A 622 12.30 17.16 -0.32
CA GLY A 622 11.83 17.66 0.97
C GLY A 622 11.05 18.97 0.90
N THR A 623 10.50 19.34 -0.26
CA THR A 623 9.70 20.55 -0.48
C THR A 623 8.25 20.42 0.01
N TRP A 624 8.02 19.53 0.99
CA TRP A 624 6.70 19.12 1.48
C TRP A 624 5.91 20.23 2.15
N GLY A 625 6.54 21.35 2.50
CA GLY A 625 5.86 22.56 2.97
C GLY A 625 4.79 23.06 2.00
N VAL A 626 5.02 22.93 0.68
CA VAL A 626 4.01 23.28 -0.33
C VAL A 626 2.80 22.35 -0.24
N ALA A 627 3.03 21.04 -0.19
CA ALA A 627 1.96 20.04 -0.11
C ALA A 627 1.17 20.13 1.21
N THR A 628 1.85 20.27 2.35
CA THR A 628 1.21 20.35 3.67
C THR A 628 0.30 21.56 3.83
N ARG A 629 0.71 22.73 3.31
CA ARG A 629 -0.11 23.96 3.31
C ARG A 629 -1.38 23.81 2.47
N TRP A 630 -1.31 23.08 1.35
CA TRP A 630 -2.47 22.78 0.51
C TRP A 630 -3.39 21.71 1.13
N LEU A 631 -2.81 20.66 1.71
CA LEU A 631 -3.54 19.54 2.30
C LEU A 631 -4.49 19.99 3.42
N ARG A 632 -4.06 20.96 4.26
CA ARG A 632 -4.85 21.47 5.41
C ARG A 632 -5.41 20.31 6.24
N ASP A 633 -6.64 20.40 6.74
CA ASP A 633 -7.29 19.34 7.52
C ASP A 633 -7.53 18.04 6.74
N MET A 634 -7.21 17.99 5.44
CA MET A 634 -7.43 16.88 4.52
C MET A 634 -8.91 16.54 4.32
N GLY A 635 -9.80 17.49 4.59
CA GLY A 635 -11.22 17.37 4.33
C GLY A 635 -11.57 17.49 2.84
N GLY A 636 -12.54 16.69 2.40
CA GLY A 636 -13.08 16.73 1.04
C GLY A 636 -14.23 17.74 0.87
N VAL A 637 -14.74 17.84 -0.36
CA VAL A 637 -15.89 18.68 -0.69
C VAL A 637 -17.13 18.22 0.09
N GLN A 638 -17.86 19.18 0.67
CA GLN A 638 -19.10 18.94 1.40
C GLN A 638 -20.31 19.17 0.48
N ASN A 639 -21.47 18.58 0.84
CA ASN A 639 -22.73 18.73 0.10
C ASN A 639 -22.59 18.42 -1.39
N ILE A 640 -22.21 17.20 -1.73
CA ILE A 640 -22.04 16.72 -3.11
C ILE A 640 -23.40 16.70 -3.83
N PHE A 641 -23.87 17.84 -4.32
CA PHE A 641 -25.17 17.97 -5.01
C PHE A 641 -25.07 17.74 -6.52
N HIS A 642 -23.86 17.82 -7.08
CA HIS A 642 -23.57 17.69 -8.52
C HIS A 642 -22.46 16.66 -8.72
N VAL A 643 -22.75 15.56 -9.39
CA VAL A 643 -21.79 14.49 -9.70
C VAL A 643 -21.59 14.40 -11.21
N THR A 644 -20.35 14.54 -11.64
CA THR A 644 -19.90 14.22 -13.01
C THR A 644 -18.99 13.00 -12.93
N TYR A 645 -19.17 12.02 -13.82
CA TYR A 645 -18.39 10.78 -13.82
C TYR A 645 -18.18 10.25 -15.24
N VAL A 646 -16.99 9.69 -15.47
CA VAL A 646 -16.63 8.97 -16.69
C VAL A 646 -16.48 7.49 -16.38
N ARG A 647 -17.32 6.69 -17.03
CA ARG A 647 -17.31 5.24 -16.97
C ARG A 647 -16.37 4.70 -18.06
N ASN A 648 -15.27 4.06 -17.66
CA ASN A 648 -14.31 3.47 -18.60
C ASN A 648 -14.13 1.96 -18.34
N PRO A 649 -14.89 1.09 -19.04
CA PRO A 649 -14.81 -0.35 -18.86
C PRO A 649 -13.44 -0.95 -19.19
N ALA A 650 -12.65 -0.33 -20.06
CA ALA A 650 -11.31 -0.82 -20.38
C ALA A 650 -10.38 -0.82 -19.17
N MET A 651 -10.63 -0.02 -18.13
CA MET A 651 -9.81 -0.02 -16.92
C MET A 651 -10.31 -0.94 -15.79
N ASP A 652 -11.41 -1.67 -16.00
CA ASP A 652 -11.93 -2.58 -14.97
C ASP A 652 -11.11 -3.87 -14.87
N ASP A 653 -11.02 -4.37 -13.65
CA ASP A 653 -10.44 -5.66 -13.27
C ASP A 653 -11.41 -6.40 -12.32
N PRO A 654 -12.50 -7.00 -12.84
CA PRO A 654 -13.60 -7.50 -12.05
C PRO A 654 -13.22 -8.67 -11.12
N GLN A 655 -12.29 -9.55 -11.50
CA GLN A 655 -11.83 -10.63 -10.60
C GLN A 655 -10.98 -10.09 -9.45
N SER A 656 -10.38 -8.92 -9.63
CA SER A 656 -9.67 -8.17 -8.58
C SER A 656 -10.59 -7.26 -7.77
N GLY A 657 -11.90 -7.25 -8.06
CA GLY A 657 -12.90 -6.42 -7.38
C GLY A 657 -12.81 -4.93 -7.73
N LEU A 658 -12.12 -4.58 -8.83
CA LEU A 658 -11.96 -3.20 -9.29
C LEU A 658 -12.86 -2.92 -10.48
N VAL A 659 -14.09 -2.49 -10.21
CA VAL A 659 -15.01 -2.05 -11.26
C VAL A 659 -15.39 -0.61 -11.00
N GLY A 660 -14.93 0.30 -11.86
CA GLY A 660 -15.21 1.73 -11.77
C GLY A 660 -16.61 2.03 -12.31
N ASN A 661 -17.66 1.75 -11.54
CA ASN A 661 -19.06 1.98 -11.92
C ASN A 661 -19.87 2.72 -10.84
N LYS A 662 -19.18 3.45 -9.97
CA LYS A 662 -19.75 4.15 -8.81
C LYS A 662 -19.08 5.50 -8.60
N ALA A 663 -19.88 6.50 -8.26
CA ALA A 663 -19.42 7.81 -7.83
C ALA A 663 -20.42 8.44 -6.86
N TYR A 664 -20.02 8.60 -5.60
CA TYR A 664 -20.79 9.24 -4.53
C TYR A 664 -22.14 8.55 -4.31
N TRP A 665 -23.24 9.18 -4.72
CA TRP A 665 -24.61 8.64 -4.64
C TRP A 665 -25.11 8.05 -5.97
N LEU A 666 -24.23 7.93 -6.98
CA LEU A 666 -24.46 7.17 -8.21
C LEU A 666 -23.75 5.81 -8.12
N SER A 667 -24.41 4.74 -8.58
CA SER A 667 -23.86 3.38 -8.68
C SER A 667 -24.45 2.64 -9.87
N ASP A 668 -23.93 1.44 -10.17
CA ASP A 668 -24.39 0.63 -11.32
C ASP A 668 -24.38 1.42 -12.63
N ILE A 669 -23.33 2.23 -12.83
CA ILE A 669 -23.14 3.04 -14.03
C ILE A 669 -22.60 2.11 -15.14
N GLN A 670 -23.40 1.84 -16.15
CA GLN A 670 -23.05 0.91 -17.24
C GLN A 670 -23.00 1.61 -18.58
N THR A 671 -22.02 1.28 -19.42
CA THR A 671 -21.99 1.78 -20.80
C THR A 671 -23.07 1.10 -21.64
N ARG A 672 -23.48 1.76 -22.72
CA ARG A 672 -24.33 1.16 -23.75
C ARG A 672 -23.49 0.35 -24.73
N SER A 673 -22.33 0.87 -25.12
CA SER A 673 -21.37 0.16 -25.96
C SER A 673 -20.81 -1.07 -25.25
N THR A 674 -20.65 -2.14 -26.02
CA THR A 674 -19.97 -3.37 -25.60
C THR A 674 -18.47 -3.34 -25.89
N ASP A 675 -17.99 -2.33 -26.63
CA ASP A 675 -16.55 -2.10 -26.81
C ASP A 675 -16.01 -1.42 -25.55
N PRO A 676 -15.13 -2.07 -24.77
CA PRO A 676 -14.66 -1.54 -23.49
C PRO A 676 -13.83 -0.26 -23.65
N THR A 677 -13.28 0.01 -24.84
CA THR A 677 -12.50 1.22 -25.12
C THR A 677 -13.39 2.46 -25.28
N GLN A 678 -14.69 2.27 -25.48
CA GLN A 678 -15.67 3.35 -25.57
C GLN A 678 -16.21 3.70 -24.19
N SER A 679 -15.64 4.75 -23.60
CA SER A 679 -16.12 5.29 -22.33
C SER A 679 -17.53 5.90 -22.46
N GLY A 680 -18.23 6.01 -21.34
CA GLY A 680 -19.48 6.76 -21.21
C GLY A 680 -19.35 7.88 -20.18
N THR A 681 -20.17 8.92 -20.29
CA THR A 681 -20.18 10.06 -19.36
C THR A 681 -21.55 10.24 -18.76
N ILE A 682 -21.60 10.59 -17.48
CA ILE A 682 -22.82 10.94 -16.78
C ILE A 682 -22.61 12.16 -15.90
N ASP A 683 -23.56 13.07 -15.92
CA ASP A 683 -23.59 14.31 -15.17
C ASP A 683 -24.97 14.44 -14.50
N VAL A 684 -25.01 14.49 -13.17
CA VAL A 684 -26.25 14.52 -12.40
C VAL A 684 -26.24 15.62 -11.36
N VAL A 685 -27.23 16.50 -11.41
CA VAL A 685 -27.49 17.53 -10.41
C VAL A 685 -28.74 17.16 -9.62
N SER A 686 -28.60 17.00 -8.31
CA SER A 686 -29.75 16.95 -7.41
C SER A 686 -30.17 18.35 -6.97
N ARG A 687 -31.40 18.72 -7.35
CA ARG A 687 -32.05 19.93 -6.87
C ARG A 687 -32.56 19.79 -5.44
N GLY A 688 -32.57 18.58 -4.88
CA GLY A 688 -32.98 18.32 -3.50
C GLY A 688 -32.11 19.01 -2.45
N PHE A 689 -30.87 19.34 -2.80
CA PHE A 689 -29.97 20.09 -1.93
C PHE A 689 -30.32 21.57 -1.80
N GLY A 690 -31.12 22.13 -2.73
CA GLY A 690 -31.31 23.58 -2.80
C GLY A 690 -30.01 24.33 -3.08
N LEU A 691 -29.13 23.74 -3.89
CA LEU A 691 -27.84 24.30 -4.29
C LEU A 691 -27.73 24.35 -5.81
N ALA A 692 -26.93 25.30 -6.29
CA ALA A 692 -26.54 25.42 -7.69
C ALA A 692 -25.03 25.67 -7.79
N ASP A 693 -24.43 25.30 -8.93
CA ASP A 693 -23.04 25.65 -9.20
C ASP A 693 -22.88 27.18 -9.20
N ALA A 694 -21.79 27.63 -8.61
CA ALA A 694 -21.30 28.99 -8.81
C ALA A 694 -20.55 29.07 -10.15
N LEU A 695 -20.39 30.28 -10.67
CA LEU A 695 -19.45 30.49 -11.79
C LEU A 695 -18.04 30.10 -11.35
N ALA A 696 -17.28 29.51 -12.27
CA ALA A 696 -15.91 29.10 -12.01
C ALA A 696 -15.09 30.25 -11.41
N GLY A 697 -14.30 29.93 -10.38
CA GLY A 697 -13.42 30.89 -9.73
C GLY A 697 -12.38 31.46 -10.69
N THR A 698 -11.82 32.62 -10.34
CA THR A 698 -10.68 33.17 -11.08
C THR A 698 -9.44 32.31 -10.86
N VAL A 699 -8.67 32.09 -11.93
CA VAL A 699 -7.35 31.47 -11.82
C VAL A 699 -6.40 32.47 -11.19
N VAL A 700 -5.66 32.01 -10.19
CA VAL A 700 -4.58 32.76 -9.55
C VAL A 700 -3.27 32.15 -10.00
N VAL A 701 -2.40 32.99 -10.54
CA VAL A 701 -1.02 32.61 -10.86
C VAL A 701 -0.11 33.20 -9.80
N ALA A 702 0.78 32.38 -9.25
CA ALA A 702 1.76 32.81 -8.27
C ALA A 702 3.14 32.21 -8.56
N ALA A 703 4.16 32.81 -7.96
CA ALA A 703 5.51 32.28 -7.93
C ALA A 703 5.98 32.22 -6.47
N GLY A 704 6.81 31.23 -6.16
CA GLY A 704 7.30 31.01 -4.81
C GLY A 704 8.68 30.35 -4.79
N VAL A 705 9.24 30.29 -3.59
CA VAL A 705 10.45 29.54 -3.28
C VAL A 705 10.19 28.69 -2.04
N GLU A 706 10.63 27.43 -2.07
CA GLU A 706 10.57 26.53 -0.91
C GLU A 706 11.99 26.07 -0.55
N PRO A 707 12.37 26.08 0.73
CA PRO A 707 13.59 25.41 1.14
C PRO A 707 13.46 23.91 0.88
N GLY A 708 14.53 23.32 0.36
CA GLY A 708 14.62 21.88 0.15
C GLY A 708 15.92 21.36 0.73
N THR A 709 16.14 20.07 0.49
CA THR A 709 17.11 19.29 1.24
C THR A 709 18.15 18.64 0.32
N THR A 710 17.82 18.36 -0.94
CA THR A 710 18.81 18.08 -2.01
C THR A 710 19.27 19.40 -2.61
N ILE A 711 18.32 20.28 -2.93
CA ILE A 711 18.54 21.63 -3.43
C ILE A 711 17.98 22.61 -2.39
N ALA A 712 18.83 23.48 -1.89
CA ALA A 712 18.52 24.33 -0.73
C ALA A 712 17.37 25.32 -0.97
N ILE A 713 17.23 25.82 -2.20
CA ILE A 713 16.21 26.81 -2.58
C ILE A 713 15.58 26.38 -3.90
N ASN A 714 14.27 26.19 -3.90
CA ASN A 714 13.52 25.61 -5.01
C ASN A 714 12.45 26.57 -5.47
N SER A 715 12.64 27.14 -6.65
CA SER A 715 11.67 28.05 -7.24
C SER A 715 10.55 27.27 -7.91
N TYR A 716 9.33 27.79 -7.81
CA TYR A 716 8.17 27.24 -8.50
C TYR A 716 7.22 28.34 -8.96
N THR A 717 6.43 28.04 -9.98
CA THR A 717 5.20 28.76 -10.32
C THR A 717 4.00 27.90 -10.00
N SER A 718 2.84 28.52 -9.79
CA SER A 718 1.59 27.81 -9.55
C SER A 718 0.44 28.44 -10.33
N GLU A 719 -0.46 27.60 -10.82
CA GLU A 719 -1.77 27.95 -11.36
C GLU A 719 -2.82 27.32 -10.46
N GLN A 720 -3.64 28.15 -9.83
CA GLN A 720 -4.58 27.71 -8.81
C GLN A 720 -5.99 28.19 -9.12
N ARG A 721 -6.97 27.33 -8.86
CA ARG A 721 -8.38 27.73 -8.80
C ARG A 721 -9.04 27.01 -7.64
N ALA A 722 -9.53 27.78 -6.67
CA ALA A 722 -10.44 27.27 -5.66
C ALA A 722 -11.86 27.30 -6.21
N LYS A 723 -12.58 26.20 -6.09
CA LYS A 723 -13.99 26.16 -6.48
C LYS A 723 -14.82 26.97 -5.47
N PRO A 724 -15.62 27.96 -5.91
CA PRO A 724 -16.41 28.76 -4.98
C PRO A 724 -17.46 27.92 -4.25
N ALA A 725 -17.92 28.42 -3.11
CA ALA A 725 -19.04 27.81 -2.41
C ALA A 725 -20.28 27.76 -3.32
N PRO A 726 -21.07 26.67 -3.28
CA PRO A 726 -22.30 26.58 -4.06
C PRO A 726 -23.28 27.71 -3.72
N LEU A 727 -24.05 28.15 -4.72
CA LEU A 727 -25.06 29.19 -4.53
C LEU A 727 -26.35 28.60 -3.96
N PRO A 728 -27.06 29.32 -3.07
CA PRO A 728 -28.40 28.94 -2.65
C PRO A 728 -29.35 28.87 -3.85
N GLY A 729 -30.10 27.79 -3.93
CA GLY A 729 -31.18 27.58 -4.88
C GLY A 729 -32.46 27.15 -4.17
N LEU A 730 -33.52 26.93 -4.95
CA LEU A 730 -34.75 26.35 -4.44
C LEU A 730 -34.59 24.83 -4.38
N ALA A 731 -34.76 24.26 -3.18
CA ALA A 731 -34.81 22.81 -3.02
C ALA A 731 -36.03 22.26 -3.77
N GLN A 732 -35.80 21.29 -4.65
CA GLN A 732 -36.85 20.65 -5.46
C GLN A 732 -36.64 19.14 -5.45
N ASP A 733 -37.73 18.39 -5.44
CA ASP A 733 -37.71 16.94 -5.59
C ASP A 733 -37.46 16.58 -7.08
N ARG A 734 -36.24 16.85 -7.56
CA ARG A 734 -35.85 16.76 -8.97
C ARG A 734 -34.37 16.42 -9.15
N LEU A 735 -34.10 15.61 -10.17
CA LEU A 735 -32.77 15.30 -10.69
C LEU A 735 -32.65 15.78 -12.14
N ASP A 736 -31.60 16.53 -12.44
CA ASP A 736 -31.18 16.85 -13.81
C ASP A 736 -30.07 15.88 -14.20
N ILE A 737 -30.27 15.09 -15.25
CA ILE A 737 -29.35 14.03 -15.69
C ILE A 737 -28.97 14.30 -17.15
N THR A 738 -27.67 14.37 -17.44
CA THR A 738 -27.12 14.32 -18.79
C THR A 738 -26.22 13.10 -18.92
N ALA A 739 -26.41 12.28 -19.95
CA ALA A 739 -25.58 11.08 -20.12
C ALA A 739 -25.31 10.75 -21.59
N SER A 740 -24.07 10.33 -21.89
CA SER A 740 -23.67 9.83 -23.20
C SER A 740 -23.08 8.44 -23.09
N ASN A 741 -23.50 7.54 -23.98
CA ASN A 741 -23.10 6.13 -24.00
C ASN A 741 -23.33 5.41 -22.65
N ILE A 742 -24.33 5.81 -21.87
CA ILE A 742 -24.73 5.15 -20.62
C ILE A 742 -26.07 4.44 -20.83
N SER A 743 -26.14 3.17 -20.44
CA SER A 743 -27.35 2.35 -20.52
C SER A 743 -28.11 2.31 -19.20
N THR A 744 -27.41 2.36 -18.06
CA THR A 744 -28.00 2.22 -16.72
C THR A 744 -27.28 3.11 -15.71
N VAL A 745 -28.05 3.65 -14.76
CA VAL A 745 -27.56 4.24 -13.51
C VAL A 745 -28.54 3.98 -12.37
N THR A 746 -28.02 3.69 -11.19
CA THR A 746 -28.76 3.68 -9.92
C THR A 746 -28.38 4.87 -9.05
N ILE A 747 -29.37 5.55 -8.49
CA ILE A 747 -29.23 6.76 -7.69
C ILE A 747 -29.70 6.47 -6.27
N ASP A 748 -28.84 6.68 -5.29
CA ASP A 748 -29.21 6.68 -3.88
C ASP A 748 -30.01 7.96 -3.57
N ARG A 749 -31.33 7.82 -3.53
CA ARG A 749 -32.25 8.96 -3.35
C ARG A 749 -32.08 9.67 -2.00
N GLN A 750 -31.71 8.96 -0.94
CA GLN A 750 -31.56 9.56 0.39
C GLN A 750 -30.33 10.46 0.40
N ARG A 751 -29.21 9.95 -0.12
CA ARG A 751 -27.97 10.72 -0.26
C ARG A 751 -28.10 11.84 -1.30
N ALA A 752 -28.89 11.62 -2.35
CA ALA A 752 -29.24 12.65 -3.32
C ALA A 752 -30.33 13.62 -2.81
N ARG A 753 -30.91 13.43 -1.62
CA ARG A 753 -31.97 14.27 -1.02
C ARG A 753 -33.24 14.41 -1.87
N VAL A 754 -33.70 13.32 -2.48
CA VAL A 754 -34.93 13.26 -3.27
C VAL A 754 -35.83 12.09 -2.85
N SER A 755 -37.11 12.15 -3.19
CA SER A 755 -38.12 11.13 -2.90
C SER A 755 -38.18 10.06 -3.99
N CYS A 756 -39.06 9.05 -3.82
CA CYS A 756 -39.34 8.09 -4.90
C CYS A 756 -40.13 8.69 -6.07
N ASN A 757 -40.71 9.88 -5.91
CA ASN A 757 -41.50 10.57 -6.93
C ASN A 757 -40.73 11.74 -7.57
N ALA A 758 -39.41 11.77 -7.41
CA ALA A 758 -38.58 12.85 -7.91
C ALA A 758 -38.76 13.06 -9.43
N GLY A 759 -38.92 14.31 -9.87
CA GLY A 759 -38.93 14.64 -11.29
C GLY A 759 -37.58 14.33 -11.93
N LEU A 760 -37.57 13.51 -12.98
CA LEU A 760 -36.35 13.15 -13.71
C LEU A 760 -36.28 13.94 -15.03
N HIS A 761 -35.35 14.89 -15.11
CA HIS A 761 -35.07 15.66 -16.32
C HIS A 761 -33.84 15.07 -17.00
N VAL A 762 -34.06 14.25 -18.02
CA VAL A 762 -33.00 13.44 -18.65
C VAL A 762 -32.70 13.95 -20.06
N THR A 763 -31.42 14.22 -20.33
CA THR A 763 -30.86 14.43 -21.66
C THR A 763 -29.89 13.28 -21.94
N THR A 764 -30.13 12.49 -22.99
CA THR A 764 -29.25 11.36 -23.33
C THR A 764 -29.14 11.14 -24.82
N ASP A 765 -28.06 10.50 -25.27
CA ASP A 765 -27.80 10.15 -26.66
C ASP A 765 -28.45 8.83 -27.12
N GLY A 766 -29.21 8.19 -26.23
CA GLY A 766 -30.08 7.05 -26.51
C GLY A 766 -30.65 6.42 -25.23
N PRO A 767 -31.29 5.24 -25.32
CA PRO A 767 -31.91 4.55 -24.18
C PRO A 767 -31.13 4.55 -22.84
N LEU A 768 -31.71 5.10 -21.77
CA LEU A 768 -31.12 5.14 -20.44
C LEU A 768 -32.13 4.65 -19.39
N THR A 769 -31.71 3.69 -18.56
CA THR A 769 -32.47 3.24 -17.39
C THR A 769 -31.98 3.94 -16.13
N VAL A 770 -32.85 4.69 -15.46
CA VAL A 770 -32.57 5.36 -14.18
C VAL A 770 -33.35 4.67 -13.06
N ARG A 771 -32.62 4.15 -12.07
CA ARG A 771 -33.18 3.50 -10.88
C ARG A 771 -33.00 4.40 -9.66
N LEU A 772 -34.07 4.60 -8.89
CA LEU A 772 -33.98 5.24 -7.58
C LEU A 772 -33.93 4.14 -6.51
N MET A 773 -32.84 4.08 -5.74
CA MET A 773 -32.62 3.02 -4.76
C MET A 773 -33.77 2.97 -3.74
N GLY A 774 -34.31 1.77 -3.53
CA GLY A 774 -35.44 1.55 -2.63
C GLY A 774 -36.80 2.00 -3.17
N CYS A 775 -36.92 2.30 -4.47
CA CYS A 775 -38.19 2.57 -5.15
C CYS A 775 -38.48 1.43 -6.14
N GLY A 776 -39.74 0.96 -6.19
CA GLY A 776 -40.12 -0.27 -6.91
C GLY A 776 -40.29 -0.14 -8.44
N THR A 777 -39.67 0.86 -9.08
CA THR A 777 -39.89 1.18 -10.50
C THR A 777 -38.60 1.62 -11.20
N ASP A 778 -38.25 0.93 -12.29
CA ASP A 778 -37.22 1.36 -13.24
C ASP A 778 -37.80 2.43 -14.18
N ASN A 779 -37.10 3.54 -14.39
CA ASN A 779 -37.53 4.62 -15.30
C ASN A 779 -36.69 4.56 -16.58
N ILE A 780 -37.34 4.32 -17.72
CA ILE A 780 -36.67 4.15 -19.01
C ILE A 780 -36.89 5.41 -19.87
N PHE A 781 -35.79 5.99 -20.36
CA PHE A 781 -35.76 7.16 -21.24
C PHE A 781 -35.17 6.77 -22.59
N GLN A 782 -35.51 7.48 -23.66
CA GLN A 782 -35.05 7.20 -25.03
C GLN A 782 -34.27 8.37 -25.61
#